data_AF-A0AAD5W4X1-F1
#
_entry.id   AF-A0AAD5W4X1-F1
#
_cell.length_a   1.000
_cell.length_b   1.000
_cell.length_c   1.000
_cell.angle_alpha   90.00
_cell.angle_beta   90.00
_cell.angle_gamma   90.00
#
_symmetry.space_group_name_H-M   'P 1'
#
loop_
_entity.id
_entity.type
_entity.pdbx_description
1 polymer ?
#
loop_
_entity_poly.entity_id
_entity_poly.type
_entity_poly.pdbx_seq_one_letter_code
_entity_poly.pdbx_strand_id
1 'polypeptide(L)'
;MASVPPVPLTSFHPSFCQGNVPETRVDSEALRKLREADAQTVSLALEALDRDSSAELPPELAGLMERLPASLLPPGLDIPSVLANWKLASTEEAKVLLSSLNVLATFFGDGPNFPPIDTDLDPDSDDGLSSFETGIEGTGAEVGRRDPDSLDQKLALLEMEPAGFVKDDVEPEPPRPSGQAIRDYHLRSVIKRAQFGLMIELSTIPPYLYAMYSIKPLGEHNVRARELIRVILQQEMLHLSLSGNLMAALGGLPRLYDPRVVPQYPGYVLCSQSKVHLEALTPSALERFVRIESPETIDQPTAYLASDYRTIGAFYDDLIERIRHLPDSQFKKSMKRQFDGKDFFNSEILFPITNRITAQRALDIIVEQGEGNLNAEDSHYEVFKNLLSGPPCDVYNVRTDPQTEHYKPRNYPNPRGYIHQLCLSFDAAYCYLLQTIEQVWRTNTPGRLTLLRNIHSIMSSVLTPLAEILVHQELTLKGPDGKFLHAAPCFNYYPMVNGIAAPALSPRQLHQALVEEVKNALAAFPTRRDPNMKTEAINVAKKVSDAADRAAIVAKAAAKDTAQKAADTKKTADAANKAVNPGPDDPRLSTEAKVAATEKAAADAKKVTDAAAASSEASSIFATVEEIRKRTGELQVALEVTGADHNDLAARIGQQALRFADQTVAIAEVARRMGFKADAEAAEREAKAARDAGIQIHRDRQRVIEKATLARLLSYIKGSLAPPPSTTPSA
;
A
#
# COMPACT_ATOMS: atom_id res chain seq x y z
N MET A 1 21.02 60.60 2.21
CA MET A 1 20.24 60.02 1.10
C MET A 1 19.34 58.96 1.72
N ALA A 2 18.17 59.34 2.21
CA ALA A 2 16.89 59.29 1.48
C ALA A 2 16.57 57.82 1.08
N SER A 3 15.83 57.05 1.89
CA SER A 3 14.36 57.01 2.08
C SER A 3 13.69 55.96 1.17
N VAL A 4 13.12 54.89 1.74
CA VAL A 4 11.65 54.59 1.81
C VAL A 4 11.31 53.37 0.88
N PRO A 5 10.25 52.55 1.12
CA PRO A 5 10.26 51.19 1.68
C PRO A 5 9.70 50.15 0.66
N PRO A 6 9.39 48.88 1.02
CA PRO A 6 8.94 47.88 0.04
C PRO A 6 7.40 47.78 -0.12
N VAL A 7 6.98 47.00 -1.14
CA VAL A 7 5.62 46.49 -1.51
C VAL A 7 4.97 47.28 -2.69
N PRO A 8 4.19 46.69 -3.66
CA PRO A 8 3.67 45.31 -3.83
C PRO A 8 3.87 44.65 -5.23
N LEU A 9 3.52 43.35 -5.28
CA LEU A 9 3.17 42.57 -6.48
C LEU A 9 1.89 43.08 -7.16
N THR A 10 1.94 43.42 -8.45
CA THR A 10 0.81 43.26 -9.40
C THR A 10 1.26 43.32 -10.86
N SER A 11 0.59 42.49 -11.67
CA SER A 11 0.34 42.57 -13.12
C SER A 11 1.52 42.51 -14.12
N PHE A 12 1.70 41.34 -14.73
CA PHE A 12 1.93 41.26 -16.17
C PHE A 12 0.90 40.32 -16.81
N HIS A 13 0.10 40.92 -17.69
CA HIS A 13 -0.93 40.32 -18.52
C HIS A 13 -0.27 39.46 -19.62
N PRO A 14 -0.76 38.25 -19.95
CA PRO A 14 -0.41 37.60 -21.20
C PRO A 14 -1.32 38.11 -22.31
N SER A 15 -0.73 38.68 -23.36
CA SER A 15 -1.36 38.89 -24.65
C SER A 15 -0.44 38.27 -25.69
N PHE A 16 -0.62 36.97 -25.97
CA PHE A 16 -0.15 36.32 -27.20
C PHE A 16 -0.92 35.00 -27.38
N CYS A 17 -2.24 35.11 -27.53
CA CYS A 17 -3.04 34.17 -28.30
C CYS A 17 -3.44 34.88 -29.58
N GLN A 18 -2.68 34.70 -30.66
CA GLN A 18 -3.11 34.86 -32.05
C GLN A 18 -2.00 34.33 -32.97
N GLY A 19 -1.78 33.02 -32.90
CA GLY A 19 -1.23 32.26 -34.00
C GLY A 19 -2.29 31.27 -34.41
N ASN A 20 -2.95 31.50 -35.54
CA ASN A 20 -3.85 30.52 -36.17
C ASN A 20 -3.05 29.23 -36.38
N VAL A 21 -3.28 28.22 -35.54
CA VAL A 21 -2.94 26.85 -35.89
C VAL A 21 -3.95 26.47 -36.97
N PRO A 22 -3.53 26.19 -38.22
CA PRO A 22 -4.47 25.71 -39.21
C PRO A 22 -5.05 24.40 -38.69
N GLU A 23 -6.38 24.26 -38.73
CA GLU A 23 -7.04 22.97 -38.65
C GLU A 23 -6.48 22.09 -39.78
N THR A 24 -5.38 21.38 -39.51
CA THR A 24 -4.88 20.35 -40.40
C THR A 24 -5.84 19.18 -40.27
N ARG A 25 -6.90 19.23 -41.08
CA ARG A 25 -7.65 18.06 -41.49
C ARG A 25 -6.60 17.04 -41.94
N VAL A 26 -6.41 15.99 -41.15
CA VAL A 26 -5.48 14.91 -41.51
C VAL A 26 -5.92 14.41 -42.88
N ASP A 27 -5.01 14.47 -43.85
CA ASP A 27 -5.29 14.12 -45.24
C ASP A 27 -5.86 12.69 -45.28
N SER A 28 -7.11 12.57 -45.73
CA SER A 28 -7.83 11.31 -45.86
C SER A 28 -7.03 10.29 -46.68
N GLU A 29 -6.21 10.77 -47.62
CA GLU A 29 -5.32 9.96 -48.44
C GLU A 29 -4.10 9.43 -47.67
N ALA A 30 -3.55 10.20 -46.74
CA ALA A 30 -2.47 9.76 -45.85
C ALA A 30 -2.98 8.70 -44.86
N LEU A 31 -4.19 8.88 -44.31
CA LEU A 31 -4.85 7.87 -43.47
C LEU A 31 -5.23 6.62 -44.26
N ARG A 32 -5.67 6.76 -45.51
CA ARG A 32 -5.96 5.63 -46.40
C ARG A 32 -4.69 4.81 -46.70
N LYS A 33 -3.56 5.46 -46.97
CA LYS A 33 -2.28 4.78 -47.19
C LYS A 33 -1.68 4.18 -45.92
N LEU A 34 -1.95 4.75 -44.75
CA LEU A 34 -1.64 4.14 -43.44
C LEU A 34 -2.45 2.86 -43.20
N ARG A 35 -3.70 2.81 -43.66
CA ARG A 35 -4.52 1.60 -43.63
C ARG A 35 -4.05 0.53 -44.62
N GLU A 36 -3.36 0.91 -45.69
CA GLU A 36 -2.78 0.00 -46.67
C GLU A 36 -1.37 -0.49 -46.28
N ALA A 37 -0.71 0.18 -45.34
CA ALA A 37 0.57 -0.27 -44.80
C ALA A 37 0.33 -1.47 -43.87
N ASP A 38 0.57 -2.67 -44.40
CA ASP A 38 0.39 -3.92 -43.68
C ASP A 38 1.28 -3.95 -42.42
N ALA A 39 0.66 -4.16 -41.26
CA ALA A 39 1.36 -4.31 -39.97
C ALA A 39 2.43 -5.41 -40.03
N GLN A 40 2.25 -6.42 -40.89
CA GLN A 40 3.24 -7.45 -41.15
C GLN A 40 4.52 -6.88 -41.78
N THR A 41 4.43 -5.88 -42.65
CA THR A 41 5.59 -5.24 -43.30
C THR A 41 6.40 -4.41 -42.32
N VAL A 42 5.73 -3.68 -41.41
CA VAL A 42 6.39 -2.90 -40.34
C VAL A 42 7.07 -3.85 -39.34
N SER A 43 6.39 -4.94 -38.96
CA SER A 43 6.94 -5.94 -38.04
C SER A 43 8.14 -6.68 -38.62
N LEU A 44 8.12 -7.01 -39.92
CA LEU A 44 9.26 -7.62 -40.61
C LEU A 44 10.46 -6.66 -40.69
N ALA A 45 10.23 -5.36 -40.89
CA ALA A 45 11.28 -4.35 -40.87
C ALA A 45 11.91 -4.20 -39.47
N LEU A 46 11.10 -4.24 -38.39
CA LEU A 46 11.58 -4.27 -37.00
C LEU A 46 12.44 -5.49 -36.73
N GLU A 47 12.00 -6.68 -37.13
CA GLU A 47 12.76 -7.92 -36.98
C GLU A 47 14.06 -7.93 -37.78
N ALA A 48 14.06 -7.33 -38.98
CA ALA A 48 15.26 -7.20 -39.80
C ALA A 48 16.29 -6.27 -39.14
N LEU A 49 15.85 -5.13 -38.57
CA LEU A 49 16.72 -4.18 -37.88
C LEU A 49 17.32 -4.75 -36.57
N ASP A 50 16.57 -5.62 -35.89
CA ASP A 50 17.04 -6.30 -34.68
C ASP A 50 18.10 -7.37 -34.99
N ARG A 51 18.07 -7.93 -36.20
CA ARG A 51 19.03 -8.96 -36.64
C ARG A 51 20.27 -8.36 -37.32
N ASP A 52 20.11 -7.28 -38.07
CA ASP A 52 21.19 -6.58 -38.76
C ASP A 52 20.94 -5.07 -38.79
N SER A 53 21.75 -4.31 -38.05
CA SER A 53 21.67 -2.85 -37.99
C SER A 53 22.04 -2.15 -39.29
N SER A 54 22.52 -2.88 -40.31
CA SER A 54 22.81 -2.37 -41.65
C SER A 54 21.69 -2.62 -42.68
N ALA A 55 20.57 -3.22 -42.25
CA ALA A 55 19.42 -3.52 -43.11
C ALA A 55 18.83 -2.27 -43.78
N GLU A 56 18.62 -2.34 -45.09
CA GLU A 56 18.03 -1.24 -45.86
C GLU A 56 16.53 -1.09 -45.56
N LEU A 57 16.07 0.15 -45.45
CA LEU A 57 14.66 0.47 -45.22
C LEU A 57 13.83 0.02 -46.45
N PRO A 58 12.76 -0.78 -46.27
CA PRO A 58 11.90 -1.14 -47.39
C PRO A 58 11.31 0.10 -48.09
N PRO A 59 11.29 0.15 -49.44
CA PRO A 59 10.85 1.35 -50.18
C PRO A 59 9.42 1.80 -49.87
N GLU A 60 8.54 0.85 -49.58
CA GLU A 60 7.14 1.09 -49.19
C GLU A 60 7.06 1.84 -47.86
N LEU A 61 7.96 1.50 -46.92
CA LEU A 61 8.05 2.13 -45.60
C LEU A 61 8.66 3.53 -45.68
N ALA A 62 9.70 3.70 -46.51
CA ALA A 62 10.29 5.02 -46.78
C ALA A 62 9.25 5.99 -47.35
N GLY A 63 8.48 5.53 -48.34
CA GLY A 63 7.39 6.32 -48.92
C GLY A 63 6.26 6.60 -47.94
N LEU A 64 5.98 5.70 -46.98
CA LEU A 64 5.00 5.95 -45.92
C LEU A 64 5.49 7.05 -44.97
N MET A 65 6.76 6.96 -44.55
CA MET A 65 7.39 7.89 -43.62
C MET A 65 7.41 9.33 -44.14
N GLU A 66 7.75 9.55 -45.41
CA GLU A 66 7.76 10.88 -46.03
C GLU A 66 6.38 11.56 -46.04
N ARG A 67 5.30 10.79 -45.89
CA ARG A 67 3.92 11.26 -45.97
C ARG A 67 3.21 11.34 -44.61
N LEU A 68 3.90 11.03 -43.52
CA LEU A 68 3.35 11.12 -42.17
C LEU A 68 3.24 12.58 -41.71
N PRO A 69 2.08 13.02 -41.20
CA PRO A 69 1.98 14.33 -40.58
C PRO A 69 2.80 14.38 -39.29
N ALA A 70 3.55 15.47 -39.09
CA ALA A 70 4.46 15.64 -37.96
C ALA A 70 3.78 15.52 -36.58
N SER A 71 2.46 15.74 -36.51
CA SER A 71 1.65 15.57 -35.31
C SER A 71 1.54 14.12 -34.82
N LEU A 72 1.81 13.13 -35.67
CA LEU A 72 1.79 11.71 -35.32
C LEU A 72 3.18 11.16 -34.97
N LEU A 73 4.21 12.01 -34.97
CA LEU A 73 5.59 11.62 -34.70
C LEU A 73 6.03 12.06 -33.30
N PRO A 74 7.00 11.35 -32.68
CA PRO A 74 7.63 11.79 -31.46
C PRO A 74 8.21 13.22 -31.59
N PRO A 75 8.07 14.08 -30.57
CA PRO A 75 8.60 15.44 -30.61
C PRO A 75 10.13 15.45 -30.83
N GLY A 76 10.59 16.19 -31.84
CA GLY A 76 12.01 16.34 -32.16
C GLY A 76 12.57 15.31 -33.14
N LEU A 77 11.75 14.42 -33.69
CA LEU A 77 12.16 13.43 -34.69
C LEU A 77 12.08 14.00 -36.11
N ASP A 78 13.23 14.15 -36.78
CA ASP A 78 13.35 14.69 -38.13
C ASP A 78 13.39 13.58 -39.19
N ILE A 79 12.24 13.27 -39.80
CA ILE A 79 12.11 12.17 -40.78
C ILE A 79 13.09 12.31 -41.95
N PRO A 80 13.22 13.46 -42.63
CA PRO A 80 14.23 13.66 -43.67
C PRO A 80 15.65 13.28 -43.24
N SER A 81 16.06 13.65 -42.03
CA SER A 81 17.38 13.28 -41.49
C SER A 81 17.49 11.79 -41.19
N VAL A 82 16.44 11.16 -40.65
CA VAL A 82 16.40 9.71 -40.38
C VAL A 82 16.43 8.90 -41.67
N LEU A 83 15.74 9.34 -42.72
CA LEU A 83 15.74 8.70 -44.04
C LEU A 83 17.08 8.89 -44.76
N ALA A 84 17.60 10.12 -44.80
CA ALA A 84 18.88 10.43 -45.44
C ALA A 84 20.06 9.72 -44.78
N ASN A 85 19.95 9.48 -43.48
CA ASN A 85 20.97 8.83 -42.67
C ASN A 85 20.50 7.48 -42.14
N TRP A 86 19.60 6.74 -42.79
CA TRP A 86 19.05 5.49 -42.23
C TRP A 86 20.13 4.49 -41.76
N LYS A 87 21.23 4.42 -42.51
CA LYS A 87 22.41 3.58 -42.18
C LYS A 87 23.30 4.15 -41.05
N LEU A 88 23.08 5.41 -40.65
CA LEU A 88 23.84 6.20 -39.67
C LEU A 88 22.99 6.62 -38.44
N ALA A 89 21.66 6.60 -38.55
CA ALA A 89 20.73 6.81 -37.46
C ALA A 89 20.97 5.70 -36.43
N SER A 90 21.00 6.06 -35.15
CA SER A 90 21.17 5.04 -34.13
C SER A 90 20.02 4.04 -34.22
N THR A 91 20.29 2.75 -34.02
CA THR A 91 19.26 1.71 -34.06
C THR A 91 18.06 2.04 -33.17
N GLU A 92 18.28 2.82 -32.10
CA GLU A 92 17.22 3.26 -31.19
C GLU A 92 16.25 4.27 -31.84
N GLU A 93 16.72 5.24 -32.64
CA GLU A 93 15.84 6.20 -33.31
C GLU A 93 15.00 5.52 -34.40
N ALA A 94 15.61 4.61 -35.15
CA ALA A 94 14.92 3.79 -36.14
C ALA A 94 13.90 2.83 -35.49
N LYS A 95 14.25 2.19 -34.37
CA LYS A 95 13.33 1.31 -33.61
C LYS A 95 12.18 2.09 -32.98
N VAL A 96 12.42 3.26 -32.42
CA VAL A 96 11.37 4.12 -31.83
C VAL A 96 10.39 4.56 -32.92
N LEU A 97 10.88 4.98 -34.09
CA LEU A 97 10.04 5.36 -35.21
C LEU A 97 9.22 4.16 -35.75
N LEU A 98 9.87 3.01 -35.99
CA LEU A 98 9.19 1.80 -36.49
C LEU A 98 8.17 1.25 -35.48
N SER A 99 8.46 1.34 -34.18
CA SER A 99 7.53 0.96 -33.12
C SER A 99 6.33 1.91 -33.08
N SER A 100 6.54 3.21 -33.30
CA SER A 100 5.46 4.20 -33.41
C SER A 100 4.57 3.91 -34.62
N LEU A 101 5.17 3.54 -35.75
CA LEU A 101 4.45 3.13 -36.95
C LEU A 101 3.67 1.82 -36.77
N ASN A 102 4.23 0.85 -36.06
CA ASN A 102 3.54 -0.42 -35.76
C ASN A 102 2.31 -0.18 -34.89
N VAL A 103 2.44 0.69 -33.88
CA VAL A 103 1.32 1.10 -33.03
C VAL A 103 0.25 1.80 -33.87
N LEU A 104 0.62 2.70 -34.78
CA LEU A 104 -0.34 3.41 -35.64
C LEU A 104 -1.02 2.47 -36.67
N ALA A 105 -0.29 1.56 -37.30
CA ALA A 105 -0.85 0.58 -38.25
C ALA A 105 -1.85 -0.37 -37.55
N THR A 106 -1.52 -0.80 -36.33
CA THR A 106 -2.40 -1.64 -35.49
C THR A 106 -3.67 -0.89 -35.05
N PHE A 107 -3.61 0.44 -34.92
CA PHE A 107 -4.74 1.27 -34.50
C PHE A 107 -5.74 1.59 -35.62
N PHE A 108 -5.31 1.59 -36.89
CA PHE A 108 -6.15 2.06 -38.00
C PHE A 108 -6.53 1.00 -39.03
N GLY A 109 -5.89 -0.18 -39.05
CA GLY A 109 -6.26 -1.29 -39.93
C GLY A 109 -7.27 -2.24 -39.30
N ASP A 110 -8.54 -2.21 -39.74
CA ASP A 110 -9.29 -3.43 -40.13
C ASP A 110 -10.73 -3.13 -40.58
N GLY A 111 -11.12 -3.74 -41.70
CA GLY A 111 -12.50 -3.90 -42.17
C GLY A 111 -12.55 -4.87 -43.37
N PRO A 112 -13.27 -6.01 -43.30
CA PRO A 112 -13.29 -7.01 -44.37
C PRO A 112 -14.29 -6.67 -45.49
N ASN A 113 -13.91 -6.88 -46.75
CA ASN A 113 -14.82 -6.99 -47.89
C ASN A 113 -15.48 -8.38 -47.89
N PHE A 114 -16.82 -8.45 -47.89
CA PHE A 114 -17.59 -9.67 -48.17
C PHE A 114 -18.46 -9.49 -49.45
N PRO A 115 -18.64 -10.53 -50.28
CA PRO A 115 -19.61 -10.57 -51.39
C PRO A 115 -21.03 -10.93 -50.87
N PRO A 116 -22.10 -10.73 -51.68
CA PRO A 116 -23.48 -10.77 -51.19
C PRO A 116 -23.99 -12.18 -50.92
N ILE A 117 -24.92 -12.22 -49.96
CA ILE A 117 -25.65 -13.38 -49.45
C ILE A 117 -26.62 -13.90 -50.51
N ASP A 118 -26.68 -15.22 -50.68
CA ASP A 118 -27.83 -15.91 -51.30
C ASP A 118 -28.56 -16.73 -50.22
N THR A 119 -29.87 -16.53 -50.19
CA THR A 119 -30.84 -17.16 -49.30
C THR A 119 -31.28 -18.51 -49.88
N ASP A 120 -31.30 -19.58 -49.08
CA ASP A 120 -32.44 -20.52 -48.94
C ASP A 120 -32.06 -21.85 -48.26
N LEU A 121 -33.09 -22.46 -47.68
CA LEU A 121 -33.30 -23.88 -47.34
C LEU A 121 -33.31 -24.29 -45.85
N ASP A 122 -34.50 -24.10 -45.29
CA ASP A 122 -35.42 -25.05 -44.63
C ASP A 122 -34.98 -25.90 -43.41
N PRO A 123 -35.75 -25.89 -42.31
CA PRO A 123 -35.57 -26.72 -41.13
C PRO A 123 -36.49 -27.94 -41.17
N ASP A 124 -35.93 -29.17 -41.18
CA ASP A 124 -36.50 -30.37 -40.56
C ASP A 124 -35.72 -31.62 -41.01
N SER A 125 -34.99 -32.26 -40.09
CA SER A 125 -34.97 -33.73 -39.97
C SER A 125 -34.16 -34.16 -38.75
N ASP A 126 -34.92 -34.80 -37.87
CA ASP A 126 -34.54 -35.66 -36.75
C ASP A 126 -33.85 -36.92 -37.30
N ASP A 127 -32.74 -37.37 -36.68
CA ASP A 127 -32.44 -38.79 -36.46
C ASP A 127 -31.11 -39.00 -35.72
N GLY A 128 -31.17 -39.85 -34.69
CA GLY A 128 -30.06 -40.21 -33.82
C GLY A 128 -29.36 -41.53 -34.16
N LEU A 129 -28.16 -41.67 -33.58
CA LEU A 129 -27.48 -42.88 -33.09
C LEU A 129 -27.22 -44.07 -34.06
N SER A 130 -25.95 -44.36 -34.35
CA SER A 130 -25.17 -45.48 -33.77
C SER A 130 -24.03 -46.03 -34.67
N SER A 131 -22.90 -46.36 -34.01
CA SER A 131 -21.85 -47.37 -34.31
C SER A 131 -21.20 -47.48 -35.71
N PHE A 132 -19.86 -47.43 -35.77
CA PHE A 132 -18.95 -48.59 -36.03
C PHE A 132 -17.47 -48.16 -36.13
N GLU A 133 -16.57 -49.04 -35.70
CA GLU A 133 -15.11 -48.91 -35.75
C GLU A 133 -14.48 -49.31 -37.12
N THR A 134 -13.21 -48.89 -37.28
CA THR A 134 -12.08 -49.47 -38.06
C THR A 134 -11.69 -48.85 -39.43
N GLY A 135 -10.43 -48.39 -39.52
CA GLY A 135 -9.47 -48.89 -40.52
C GLY A 135 -9.14 -48.09 -41.80
N ILE A 136 -8.08 -47.26 -41.71
CA ILE A 136 -6.95 -47.07 -42.67
C ILE A 136 -7.16 -46.47 -44.08
N GLU A 137 -6.20 -45.58 -44.40
CA GLU A 137 -5.70 -45.07 -45.70
C GLU A 137 -6.36 -43.85 -46.36
N GLY A 138 -5.48 -42.90 -46.72
CA GLY A 138 -5.84 -41.52 -47.02
C GLY A 138 -5.83 -41.15 -48.50
N THR A 139 -6.45 -40.01 -48.79
CA THR A 139 -6.12 -39.07 -49.86
C THR A 139 -6.76 -37.72 -49.52
N GLY A 140 -6.09 -36.62 -49.90
CA GLY A 140 -6.40 -35.28 -49.41
C GLY A 140 -7.72 -34.68 -49.88
N ALA A 141 -8.30 -33.84 -49.02
CA ALA A 141 -9.14 -32.70 -49.35
C ALA A 141 -9.18 -31.77 -48.12
N GLU A 142 -9.14 -30.47 -48.39
CA GLU A 142 -9.06 -29.36 -47.43
C GLU A 142 -10.20 -29.40 -46.40
N VAL A 143 -9.84 -29.36 -45.11
CA VAL A 143 -10.79 -29.14 -44.00
C VAL A 143 -10.54 -27.73 -43.49
N GLY A 144 -11.49 -26.84 -43.77
CA GLY A 144 -11.56 -25.51 -43.17
C GLY A 144 -11.62 -25.62 -41.64
N ARG A 145 -10.59 -25.08 -40.98
CA ARG A 145 -10.62 -24.83 -39.53
C ARG A 145 -11.72 -23.81 -39.26
N ARG A 146 -12.77 -24.21 -38.53
CA ARG A 146 -13.59 -23.24 -37.80
C ARG A 146 -12.71 -22.65 -36.72
N ASP A 147 -12.50 -21.34 -36.83
CA ASP A 147 -11.78 -20.54 -35.85
C ASP A 147 -12.54 -20.55 -34.50
N PRO A 148 -11.90 -20.86 -33.36
CA PRO A 148 -12.53 -20.78 -32.03
C PRO A 148 -12.70 -19.35 -31.51
N ASP A 149 -12.26 -18.33 -32.24
CA ASP A 149 -12.32 -16.94 -31.82
C ASP A 149 -13.65 -16.29 -32.21
N SER A 150 -14.77 -16.77 -31.64
CA SER A 150 -16.03 -16.05 -31.75
C SER A 150 -15.94 -14.74 -30.98
N LEU A 151 -16.07 -13.65 -31.73
CA LEU A 151 -16.55 -12.27 -31.49
C LEU A 151 -16.90 -11.78 -30.05
N ASP A 152 -17.22 -12.66 -29.11
CA ASP A 152 -17.60 -12.36 -27.73
C ASP A 152 -16.43 -11.88 -26.84
N GLN A 153 -15.17 -12.25 -27.15
CA GLN A 153 -14.00 -11.76 -26.39
C GLN A 153 -13.59 -10.33 -26.76
N LYS A 154 -13.83 -9.88 -28.01
CA LYS A 154 -13.44 -8.54 -28.47
C LYS A 154 -14.46 -7.44 -28.09
N LEU A 155 -15.70 -7.81 -27.78
CA LEU A 155 -16.81 -6.86 -27.56
C LEU A 155 -16.90 -6.28 -26.14
N ALA A 156 -16.12 -6.75 -25.16
CA ALA A 156 -16.10 -6.18 -23.81
C ALA A 156 -15.02 -5.10 -23.60
N LEU A 157 -14.06 -4.97 -24.53
CA LEU A 157 -12.82 -4.22 -24.35
C LEU A 157 -12.75 -2.89 -25.10
N LEU A 158 -13.65 -2.64 -26.06
CA LEU A 158 -13.56 -1.46 -26.96
C LEU A 158 -14.17 -0.16 -26.39
N GLU A 159 -14.64 -0.15 -25.14
CA GLU A 159 -15.29 1.04 -24.55
C GLU A 159 -14.93 1.30 -23.08
N MET A 160 -13.93 0.61 -22.53
CA MET A 160 -13.44 0.91 -21.18
C MET A 160 -12.23 1.84 -21.29
N GLU A 161 -12.48 3.13 -21.11
CA GLU A 161 -11.43 4.13 -20.89
C GLU A 161 -10.50 3.67 -19.74
N PRO A 162 -9.19 3.92 -19.81
CA PRO A 162 -8.25 3.54 -18.77
C PRO A 162 -8.66 4.15 -17.43
N ALA A 163 -8.57 3.37 -16.36
CA ALA A 163 -8.68 3.88 -15.00
C ALA A 163 -7.50 4.84 -14.73
N GLY A 164 -7.72 6.13 -14.97
CA GLY A 164 -6.80 7.23 -14.69
C GLY A 164 -6.37 8.01 -15.93
N PHE A 165 -7.02 9.18 -16.14
CA PHE A 165 -6.48 10.49 -16.54
C PHE A 165 -7.55 11.30 -17.31
N VAL A 166 -8.23 12.23 -16.62
CA VAL A 166 -8.67 13.48 -17.24
C VAL A 166 -7.58 14.50 -16.88
N LYS A 167 -6.98 15.15 -17.89
CA LYS A 167 -6.05 16.26 -17.69
C LYS A 167 -6.84 17.49 -17.25
N ASP A 168 -6.26 18.26 -16.32
CA ASP A 168 -6.87 19.38 -15.57
C ASP A 168 -7.38 20.60 -16.40
N ASP A 169 -7.42 20.55 -17.74
CA ASP A 169 -7.61 21.74 -18.58
C ASP A 169 -8.87 21.72 -19.49
N VAL A 170 -9.89 20.92 -19.20
CA VAL A 170 -11.15 20.95 -19.96
C VAL A 170 -12.20 21.78 -19.21
N GLU A 171 -12.53 22.96 -19.73
CA GLU A 171 -13.67 23.75 -19.25
C GLU A 171 -14.94 22.89 -19.24
N PRO A 172 -15.75 22.94 -18.16
CA PRO A 172 -16.93 22.09 -18.05
C PRO A 172 -17.96 22.48 -19.10
N GLU A 173 -18.32 21.52 -19.98
CA GLU A 173 -19.46 21.69 -20.88
C GLU A 173 -20.75 21.93 -20.07
N PRO A 174 -21.68 22.76 -20.60
CA PRO A 174 -22.93 23.07 -19.92
C PRO A 174 -23.78 21.81 -19.68
N PRO A 175 -24.51 21.74 -18.55
CA PRO A 175 -25.30 20.57 -18.19
C PRO A 175 -26.36 20.28 -19.25
N ARG A 176 -26.42 19.03 -19.74
CA ARG A 176 -27.48 18.60 -20.64
C ARG A 176 -28.83 18.61 -19.91
N PRO A 177 -29.92 19.02 -20.58
CA PRO A 177 -31.24 19.10 -19.97
C PRO A 177 -31.72 17.73 -19.49
N SER A 178 -32.33 17.74 -18.30
CA SER A 178 -32.90 16.59 -17.60
C SER A 178 -34.05 15.94 -18.38
N GLY A 179 -33.72 15.00 -19.26
CA GLY A 179 -34.65 14.01 -19.83
C GLY A 179 -34.25 12.63 -19.32
N GLN A 180 -35.23 11.82 -18.90
CA GLN A 180 -35.06 10.44 -18.40
C GLN A 180 -33.95 9.69 -19.15
N ALA A 181 -32.85 9.40 -18.46
CA ALA A 181 -31.82 8.52 -18.98
C ALA A 181 -32.47 7.18 -19.32
N ILE A 182 -32.33 6.73 -20.58
CA ILE A 182 -32.77 5.41 -21.00
C ILE A 182 -31.99 4.40 -20.15
N ARG A 183 -32.64 3.78 -19.16
CA ARG A 183 -32.01 2.78 -18.30
C ARG A 183 -31.72 1.53 -19.14
N ASP A 184 -30.46 1.38 -19.55
CA ASP A 184 -30.01 0.23 -20.32
C ASP A 184 -29.92 -1.03 -19.44
N TYR A 185 -30.97 -1.85 -19.45
CA TYR A 185 -31.04 -3.13 -18.74
C TYR A 185 -30.40 -4.29 -19.51
N HIS A 186 -29.69 -4.04 -20.61
CA HIS A 186 -29.04 -5.10 -21.38
C HIS A 186 -27.98 -5.82 -20.53
N LEU A 187 -27.91 -7.15 -20.69
CA LEU A 187 -26.97 -8.02 -19.97
C LEU A 187 -25.52 -7.50 -20.00
N ARG A 188 -25.08 -6.94 -21.14
CA ARG A 188 -23.73 -6.36 -21.28
C ARG A 188 -23.50 -5.20 -20.32
N SER A 189 -24.48 -4.32 -20.15
CA SER A 189 -24.43 -3.19 -19.21
C SER A 189 -24.31 -3.67 -17.76
N VAL A 190 -25.03 -4.74 -17.40
CA VAL A 190 -24.95 -5.35 -16.06
C VAL A 190 -23.61 -6.04 -15.81
N ILE A 191 -23.05 -6.75 -16.80
CA ILE A 191 -21.72 -7.35 -16.70
C ILE A 191 -20.63 -6.28 -16.51
N LYS A 192 -20.70 -5.17 -17.27
CA LYS A 192 -19.78 -4.03 -17.11
C LYS A 192 -19.83 -3.46 -15.69
N ARG A 193 -21.04 -3.29 -15.13
CA ARG A 193 -21.22 -2.84 -13.73
C ARG A 193 -20.70 -3.86 -12.72
N ALA A 194 -20.92 -5.16 -12.92
CA ALA A 194 -20.35 -6.17 -12.02
C ALA A 194 -18.80 -6.13 -11.99
N GLN A 195 -18.15 -5.88 -13.13
CA GLN A 195 -16.69 -5.63 -13.17
C GLN A 195 -16.31 -4.33 -12.45
N PHE A 196 -17.13 -3.29 -12.54
CA PHE A 196 -16.89 -2.04 -11.82
C PHE A 196 -17.04 -2.21 -10.30
N GLY A 197 -18.05 -2.96 -9.83
CA GLY A 197 -18.18 -3.34 -8.42
C GLY A 197 -16.94 -4.09 -7.93
N LEU A 198 -16.44 -5.06 -8.72
CA LEU A 198 -15.17 -5.72 -8.43
C LEU A 198 -13.98 -4.74 -8.29
N MET A 199 -13.94 -3.68 -9.11
CA MET A 199 -12.89 -2.67 -9.04
C MET A 199 -13.05 -1.74 -7.82
N ILE A 200 -14.27 -1.39 -7.42
CA ILE A 200 -14.56 -0.63 -6.19
C ILE A 200 -13.99 -1.39 -4.99
N GLU A 201 -14.40 -2.65 -4.79
CA GLU A 201 -13.93 -3.47 -3.66
C GLU A 201 -12.42 -3.70 -3.71
N LEU A 202 -11.83 -3.82 -4.90
CA LEU A 202 -10.38 -3.92 -5.01
C LEU A 202 -9.67 -2.63 -4.61
N SER A 203 -10.28 -1.47 -4.83
CA SER A 203 -9.65 -0.16 -4.62
C SER A 203 -9.61 0.28 -3.15
N THR A 204 -10.45 -0.29 -2.28
CA THR A 204 -10.49 -0.05 -0.83
C THR A 204 -9.47 -0.93 -0.07
N ILE A 205 -9.18 -2.13 -0.58
CA ILE A 205 -8.27 -3.10 0.06
C ILE A 205 -6.83 -2.55 0.27
N PRO A 206 -6.11 -2.01 -0.75
CA PRO A 206 -4.75 -1.52 -0.56
C PRO A 206 -4.61 -0.35 0.44
N PRO A 207 -5.46 0.70 0.43
CA PRO A 207 -5.43 1.75 1.45
C PRO A 207 -5.61 1.22 2.87
N TYR A 208 -6.55 0.31 3.10
CA TYR A 208 -6.81 -0.27 4.41
C TYR A 208 -5.64 -1.17 4.87
N LEU A 209 -5.09 -1.98 3.96
CA LEU A 209 -3.88 -2.77 4.24
C LEU A 209 -2.68 -1.87 4.54
N TYR A 210 -2.49 -0.80 3.76
CA TYR A 210 -1.38 0.13 3.91
C TYR A 210 -1.44 0.83 5.28
N ALA A 211 -2.62 1.33 5.66
CA ALA A 211 -2.85 1.92 6.97
C ALA A 211 -2.63 0.88 8.09
N MET A 212 -3.13 -0.35 7.95
CA MET A 212 -2.91 -1.43 8.92
C MET A 212 -1.42 -1.77 9.09
N TYR A 213 -0.66 -1.86 7.99
CA TYR A 213 0.78 -2.14 8.03
C TYR A 213 1.58 -1.00 8.68
N SER A 214 1.08 0.24 8.63
CA SER A 214 1.70 1.36 9.34
C SER A 214 1.60 1.24 10.87
N ILE A 215 0.60 0.54 11.41
CA ILE A 215 0.40 0.41 12.86
C ILE A 215 1.49 -0.50 13.44
N LYS A 216 2.23 -0.03 14.45
CA LYS A 216 3.28 -0.85 15.08
C LYS A 216 2.64 -2.05 15.80
N PRO A 217 3.20 -3.28 15.68
CA PRO A 217 2.56 -4.50 16.15
C PRO A 217 2.69 -4.76 17.68
N LEU A 218 2.83 -3.70 18.48
CA LEU A 218 3.02 -3.78 19.93
C LEU A 218 2.04 -2.85 20.66
N GLY A 219 1.59 -3.27 21.84
CA GLY A 219 0.61 -2.57 22.65
C GLY A 219 -0.82 -3.06 22.38
N GLU A 220 -1.60 -3.22 23.45
CA GLU A 220 -2.96 -3.78 23.40
C GLU A 220 -3.88 -3.00 22.44
N HIS A 221 -3.84 -1.67 22.50
CA HIS A 221 -4.61 -0.78 21.63
C HIS A 221 -4.28 -0.99 20.14
N ASN A 222 -2.99 -0.98 19.79
CA ASN A 222 -2.55 -1.18 18.41
C ASN A 222 -2.90 -2.58 17.87
N VAL A 223 -2.75 -3.62 18.71
CA VAL A 223 -3.14 -4.99 18.34
C VAL A 223 -4.64 -5.06 18.07
N ARG A 224 -5.46 -4.43 18.92
CA ARG A 224 -6.91 -4.37 18.72
C ARG A 224 -7.29 -3.62 17.44
N ALA A 225 -6.66 -2.48 17.17
CA ALA A 225 -6.91 -1.69 15.95
C ALA A 225 -6.55 -2.48 14.68
N ARG A 226 -5.40 -3.18 14.68
CA ARG A 226 -5.01 -4.07 13.57
C ARG A 226 -6.02 -5.19 13.35
N GLU A 227 -6.53 -5.81 14.41
CA GLU A 227 -7.51 -6.89 14.27
C GLU A 227 -8.86 -6.37 13.74
N LEU A 228 -9.32 -5.19 14.18
CA LEU A 228 -10.54 -4.56 13.65
C LEU A 228 -10.41 -4.27 12.15
N ILE A 229 -9.30 -3.63 11.72
CA ILE A 229 -9.07 -3.35 10.29
C ILE A 229 -8.91 -4.65 9.50
N ARG A 230 -8.31 -5.69 10.08
CA ARG A 230 -8.19 -7.01 9.45
C ARG A 230 -9.56 -7.67 9.20
N VAL A 231 -10.53 -7.49 10.09
CA VAL A 231 -11.90 -7.97 9.89
C VAL A 231 -12.55 -7.23 8.72
N ILE A 232 -12.42 -5.90 8.64
CA ILE A 232 -12.88 -5.10 7.50
C ILE A 232 -12.26 -5.62 6.20
N LEU A 233 -10.94 -5.79 6.17
CA LEU A 233 -10.23 -6.32 5.00
C LEU A 233 -10.72 -7.70 4.56
N GLN A 234 -11.13 -8.57 5.50
CA GLN A 234 -11.73 -9.85 5.16
C GLN A 234 -13.12 -9.68 4.53
N GLN A 235 -13.91 -8.70 4.98
CA GLN A 235 -15.21 -8.36 4.41
C GLN A 235 -15.06 -7.74 3.02
N GLU A 236 -14.12 -6.82 2.80
CA GLU A 236 -13.80 -6.29 1.45
C GLU A 236 -13.38 -7.40 0.46
N MET A 237 -12.59 -8.39 0.93
CA MET A 237 -12.24 -9.56 0.11
C MET A 237 -13.44 -10.49 -0.16
N LEU A 238 -14.40 -10.56 0.77
CA LEU A 238 -15.68 -11.23 0.56
C LEU A 238 -16.50 -10.49 -0.51
N HIS A 239 -16.58 -9.16 -0.44
CA HIS A 239 -17.31 -8.32 -1.40
C HIS A 239 -16.72 -8.46 -2.80
N LEU A 240 -15.38 -8.41 -2.92
CA LEU A 240 -14.66 -8.72 -4.15
C LEU A 240 -15.05 -10.10 -4.71
N SER A 241 -15.13 -11.11 -3.84
CA SER A 241 -15.48 -12.48 -4.24
C SER A 241 -16.93 -12.59 -4.74
N LEU A 242 -17.87 -11.92 -4.09
CA LEU A 242 -19.29 -11.87 -4.46
C LEU A 242 -19.51 -11.11 -5.78
N SER A 243 -18.86 -9.96 -5.96
CA SER A 243 -18.89 -9.19 -7.21
C SER A 243 -18.31 -9.99 -8.39
N GLY A 244 -17.21 -10.71 -8.18
CA GLY A 244 -16.64 -11.60 -9.20
C GLY A 244 -17.53 -12.82 -9.48
N ASN A 245 -18.18 -13.40 -8.47
CA ASN A 245 -19.18 -14.46 -8.65
C ASN A 245 -20.36 -13.97 -9.48
N LEU A 246 -20.85 -12.75 -9.24
CA LEU A 246 -21.97 -12.16 -9.98
C LEU A 246 -21.60 -12.01 -11.45
N MET A 247 -20.43 -11.43 -11.72
CA MET A 247 -19.93 -11.28 -13.08
C MET A 247 -19.78 -12.63 -13.77
N ALA A 248 -19.22 -13.63 -13.09
CA ALA A 248 -19.07 -14.98 -13.62
C ALA A 248 -20.41 -15.67 -13.91
N ALA A 249 -21.41 -15.50 -13.03
CA ALA A 249 -22.76 -16.05 -13.17
C ALA A 249 -23.49 -15.50 -14.40
N LEU A 250 -23.28 -14.22 -14.71
CA LEU A 250 -23.83 -13.54 -15.89
C LEU A 250 -23.10 -13.90 -17.20
N GLY A 251 -21.99 -14.64 -17.10
CA GLY A 251 -21.16 -15.07 -18.23
C GLY A 251 -19.98 -14.17 -18.56
N GLY A 252 -19.71 -13.16 -17.73
CA GLY A 252 -18.48 -12.39 -17.81
C GLY A 252 -17.28 -13.18 -17.30
N LEU A 253 -16.09 -12.66 -17.60
CA LEU A 253 -14.83 -13.16 -17.05
C LEU A 253 -14.25 -12.09 -16.12
N PRO A 254 -14.31 -12.27 -14.79
CA PRO A 254 -13.66 -11.37 -13.85
C PRO A 254 -12.20 -11.11 -14.24
N ARG A 255 -11.81 -9.84 -14.16
CA ARG A 255 -10.45 -9.36 -14.39
C ARG A 255 -9.99 -8.61 -13.16
N LEU A 256 -8.78 -8.92 -12.69
CA LEU A 256 -8.08 -8.26 -11.57
C LEU A 256 -6.64 -7.88 -11.97
N TYR A 257 -5.98 -8.66 -12.81
CA TYR A 257 -4.60 -8.39 -13.25
C TYR A 257 -4.57 -7.84 -14.69
N ASP A 258 -4.76 -6.54 -14.80
CA ASP A 258 -4.63 -5.75 -16.03
C ASP A 258 -4.25 -4.31 -15.65
N PRO A 259 -3.39 -3.62 -16.43
CA PRO A 259 -3.01 -2.22 -16.15
C PRO A 259 -4.18 -1.25 -15.97
N ARG A 260 -5.34 -1.53 -16.57
CA ARG A 260 -6.56 -0.70 -16.49
C ARG A 260 -7.44 -1.05 -15.30
N VAL A 261 -7.15 -2.15 -14.61
CA VAL A 261 -7.95 -2.69 -13.50
C VAL A 261 -7.25 -2.52 -12.17
N VAL A 262 -5.92 -2.72 -12.13
CA VAL A 262 -5.15 -2.56 -10.89
C VAL A 262 -5.23 -1.09 -10.44
N PRO A 263 -5.70 -0.81 -9.21
CA PRO A 263 -5.86 0.55 -8.72
C PRO A 263 -4.55 1.33 -8.69
N GLN A 264 -4.63 2.63 -8.94
CA GLN A 264 -3.51 3.56 -8.79
C GLN A 264 -3.80 4.54 -7.67
N TYR A 265 -2.77 4.87 -6.90
CA TYR A 265 -2.88 5.80 -5.77
C TYR A 265 -1.88 6.96 -5.92
N PRO A 266 -2.29 8.20 -5.58
CA PRO A 266 -3.63 8.57 -5.17
C PRO A 266 -4.63 8.50 -6.32
N GLY A 267 -5.82 7.98 -6.05
CA GLY A 267 -6.83 7.70 -7.07
C GLY A 267 -8.25 7.89 -6.55
N TYR A 268 -9.22 7.78 -7.44
CA TYR A 268 -10.63 7.91 -7.10
C TYR A 268 -11.29 6.52 -7.12
N VAL A 269 -12.05 6.19 -6.08
CA VAL A 269 -12.85 4.93 -6.01
C VAL A 269 -14.12 5.08 -6.84
N LEU A 270 -14.75 6.27 -6.79
CA LEU A 270 -15.92 6.71 -7.54
C LEU A 270 -15.75 8.19 -7.93
N CYS A 271 -16.81 8.92 -8.27
CA CYS A 271 -16.81 10.39 -8.32
C CYS A 271 -16.70 11.05 -6.92
N SER A 272 -15.94 10.45 -6.00
CA SER A 272 -15.65 11.04 -4.70
C SER A 272 -14.85 12.33 -4.92
N GLN A 273 -15.24 13.43 -4.26
CA GLN A 273 -14.48 14.69 -4.36
C GLN A 273 -13.06 14.60 -3.77
N SER A 274 -12.77 13.54 -3.00
CA SER A 274 -11.45 13.30 -2.39
C SER A 274 -10.80 12.07 -2.99
N LYS A 275 -9.51 12.21 -3.32
CA LYS A 275 -8.65 11.10 -3.69
C LYS A 275 -8.44 10.20 -2.48
N VAL A 276 -8.40 8.90 -2.73
CA VAL A 276 -7.97 7.89 -1.78
C VAL A 276 -6.46 7.75 -1.89
N HIS A 277 -5.81 7.73 -0.74
CA HIS A 277 -4.35 7.78 -0.60
C HIS A 277 -3.85 6.50 0.09
N LEU A 278 -2.62 6.09 -0.23
CA LEU A 278 -1.86 5.14 0.58
C LEU A 278 -1.13 5.92 1.67
N GLU A 279 -1.58 5.81 2.92
CA GLU A 279 -1.03 6.59 4.02
C GLU A 279 -1.13 5.88 5.39
N ALA A 280 -0.35 6.35 6.36
CA ALA A 280 -0.39 5.80 7.71
C ALA A 280 -1.78 5.98 8.35
N LEU A 281 -2.13 5.13 9.33
CA LEU A 281 -3.38 5.23 10.09
C LEU A 281 -3.39 6.47 11.01
N THR A 282 -3.60 7.63 10.42
CA THR A 282 -3.75 8.93 11.09
C THR A 282 -5.24 9.27 11.24
N PRO A 283 -5.60 10.23 12.10
CA PRO A 283 -6.99 10.71 12.18
C PRO A 283 -7.53 11.15 10.81
N SER A 284 -6.73 11.83 9.99
CA SER A 284 -7.15 12.25 8.65
C SER A 284 -7.35 11.07 7.68
N ALA A 285 -6.59 9.99 7.83
CA ALA A 285 -6.80 8.76 7.05
C ALA A 285 -8.12 8.08 7.47
N LEU A 286 -8.38 8.00 8.78
CA LEU A 286 -9.63 7.47 9.32
C LEU A 286 -10.85 8.31 8.90
N GLU A 287 -10.75 9.65 8.89
CA GLU A 287 -11.80 10.53 8.35
C GLU A 287 -12.10 10.22 6.88
N ARG A 288 -11.07 9.93 6.07
CA ARG A 288 -11.26 9.48 4.68
C ARG A 288 -11.93 8.11 4.61
N PHE A 289 -11.55 7.15 5.45
CA PHE A 289 -12.19 5.83 5.47
C PHE A 289 -13.66 5.92 5.91
N VAL A 290 -13.96 6.70 6.95
CA VAL A 290 -15.33 7.00 7.36
C VAL A 290 -16.13 7.62 6.22
N ARG A 291 -15.51 8.49 5.41
CA ARG A 291 -16.16 9.10 4.24
C ARG A 291 -16.41 8.09 3.11
N ILE A 292 -15.48 7.17 2.88
CA ILE A 292 -15.62 6.10 1.87
C ILE A 292 -16.81 5.21 2.22
N GLU A 293 -16.91 4.81 3.49
CA GLU A 293 -17.95 3.90 4.00
C GLU A 293 -19.24 4.62 4.42
N SER A 294 -19.37 5.93 4.18
CA SER A 294 -20.52 6.70 4.67
C SER A 294 -21.78 6.39 3.85
N PRO A 295 -22.95 6.20 4.49
CA PRO A 295 -24.21 5.99 3.78
C PRO A 295 -24.61 7.21 2.93
N GLU A 296 -25.40 6.97 1.86
CA GLU A 296 -25.89 7.90 0.81
C GLU A 296 -26.26 9.37 1.19
N THR A 297 -26.45 9.69 2.46
CA THR A 297 -27.08 10.93 2.94
C THR A 297 -26.16 12.15 3.09
N ILE A 298 -24.87 12.07 2.77
CA ILE A 298 -23.98 13.24 2.80
C ILE A 298 -23.95 13.94 1.44
N ASP A 299 -24.78 14.97 1.34
CA ASP A 299 -25.11 15.77 0.16
C ASP A 299 -23.87 16.42 -0.52
N GLN A 300 -23.33 15.85 -1.61
CA GLN A 300 -22.32 16.51 -2.47
C GLN A 300 -22.44 16.17 -3.98
N PRO A 301 -22.18 17.10 -4.93
CA PRO A 301 -22.42 16.91 -6.37
C PRO A 301 -21.17 16.65 -7.27
N THR A 302 -21.43 16.05 -8.46
CA THR A 302 -20.78 16.12 -9.83
C THR A 302 -20.17 14.84 -10.51
N ALA A 303 -20.05 14.85 -11.86
CA ALA A 303 -20.01 13.77 -12.91
C ALA A 303 -18.60 13.35 -13.45
N TYR A 304 -18.23 12.18 -14.05
CA TYR A 304 -18.49 11.55 -15.40
C TYR A 304 -18.08 10.03 -15.47
N LEU A 305 -18.78 9.25 -16.33
CA LEU A 305 -18.80 7.81 -16.71
C LEU A 305 -18.73 6.71 -15.62
N ALA A 306 -17.97 6.93 -14.54
CA ALA A 306 -18.35 6.54 -13.18
C ALA A 306 -19.13 7.68 -12.50
N SER A 307 -19.61 8.66 -13.30
CA SER A 307 -20.30 9.92 -12.93
C SER A 307 -21.47 9.75 -12.04
N ASP A 308 -22.18 8.66 -12.32
CA ASP A 308 -23.61 8.64 -12.12
C ASP A 308 -23.92 8.39 -10.64
N TYR A 309 -22.91 7.98 -9.86
CA TYR A 309 -23.05 7.53 -8.48
C TYR A 309 -22.20 8.39 -7.55
N ARG A 310 -22.85 8.94 -6.52
CA ARG A 310 -22.23 9.78 -5.49
C ARG A 310 -21.58 8.96 -4.37
N THR A 311 -22.09 7.75 -4.13
CA THR A 311 -21.64 6.80 -3.10
C THR A 311 -21.59 5.38 -3.66
N ILE A 312 -20.99 4.46 -2.90
CA ILE A 312 -20.91 3.04 -3.25
C ILE A 312 -22.32 2.42 -3.24
N GLY A 313 -23.18 2.84 -2.31
CA GLY A 313 -24.57 2.45 -2.17
C GLY A 313 -25.40 2.82 -3.39
N ALA A 314 -25.28 4.05 -3.88
CA ALA A 314 -25.99 4.48 -5.09
C ALA A 314 -25.63 3.63 -6.32
N PHE A 315 -24.36 3.21 -6.41
CA PHE A 315 -23.90 2.30 -7.45
C PHE A 315 -24.54 0.91 -7.30
N TYR A 316 -24.51 0.34 -6.09
CA TYR A 316 -25.09 -0.97 -5.84
C TYR A 316 -26.62 -0.99 -5.96
N ASP A 317 -27.31 0.08 -5.59
CA ASP A 317 -28.75 0.23 -5.77
C ASP A 317 -29.16 0.21 -7.24
N ASP A 318 -28.42 0.87 -8.12
CA ASP A 318 -28.65 0.78 -9.57
C ASP A 318 -28.33 -0.62 -10.11
N LEU A 319 -27.26 -1.26 -9.64
CA LEU A 319 -26.93 -2.63 -10.03
C LEU A 319 -28.01 -3.63 -9.59
N ILE A 320 -28.49 -3.51 -8.34
CA ILE A 320 -29.62 -4.23 -7.78
C ILE A 320 -30.86 -4.05 -8.66
N GLU A 321 -31.20 -2.80 -8.98
CA GLU A 321 -32.36 -2.51 -9.81
C GLU A 321 -32.24 -3.15 -11.19
N ARG A 322 -31.06 -3.11 -11.82
CA ARG A 322 -30.86 -3.75 -13.12
C ARG A 322 -30.95 -5.27 -13.07
N ILE A 323 -30.40 -5.89 -12.02
CA ILE A 323 -30.51 -7.34 -11.79
C ILE A 323 -31.97 -7.77 -11.66
N ARG A 324 -32.84 -6.92 -11.09
CA ARG A 324 -34.28 -7.23 -10.98
C ARG A 324 -34.94 -7.46 -12.34
N HIS A 325 -34.49 -6.74 -13.37
CA HIS A 325 -35.02 -6.82 -14.73
C HIS A 325 -34.39 -7.94 -15.59
N LEU A 326 -33.36 -8.64 -15.10
CA LEU A 326 -32.79 -9.79 -15.80
C LEU A 326 -33.56 -11.10 -15.49
N PRO A 327 -33.81 -11.96 -16.50
CA PRO A 327 -34.41 -13.27 -16.26
C PRO A 327 -33.38 -14.23 -15.65
N ASP A 328 -33.85 -15.18 -14.83
CA ASP A 328 -33.00 -16.18 -14.15
C ASP A 328 -32.16 -17.04 -15.11
N SER A 329 -32.57 -17.17 -16.37
CA SER A 329 -31.79 -17.85 -17.41
C SER A 329 -30.40 -17.24 -17.64
N GLN A 330 -30.19 -15.96 -17.29
CA GLN A 330 -28.91 -15.28 -17.47
C GLN A 330 -27.86 -15.61 -16.39
N PHE A 331 -28.26 -16.18 -15.24
CA PHE A 331 -27.37 -16.42 -14.09
C PHE A 331 -26.78 -17.84 -14.03
N LYS A 332 -27.10 -18.70 -15.00
CA LYS A 332 -26.71 -20.13 -14.96
C LYS A 332 -25.33 -20.39 -15.57
N LYS A 333 -24.58 -19.34 -15.93
CA LYS A 333 -23.27 -19.50 -16.56
C LYS A 333 -22.21 -19.73 -15.48
N SER A 334 -21.17 -20.50 -15.81
CA SER A 334 -19.97 -20.64 -14.97
C SER A 334 -20.17 -21.12 -13.52
N MET A 335 -21.27 -21.81 -13.17
CA MET A 335 -21.57 -22.17 -11.76
C MET A 335 -20.44 -22.92 -11.05
N LYS A 336 -19.67 -23.75 -11.78
CA LYS A 336 -18.55 -24.53 -11.23
C LYS A 336 -17.25 -23.71 -11.01
N ARG A 337 -17.21 -22.46 -11.47
CA ARG A 337 -16.04 -21.56 -11.39
C ARG A 337 -16.17 -20.47 -10.34
N GLN A 338 -17.31 -20.36 -9.67
CA GLN A 338 -17.56 -19.35 -8.64
C GLN A 338 -16.96 -19.77 -7.29
N PHE A 339 -16.54 -18.80 -6.48
CA PHE A 339 -16.17 -19.04 -5.08
C PHE A 339 -17.38 -19.53 -4.27
N ASP A 340 -17.12 -20.38 -3.29
CA ASP A 340 -18.10 -20.99 -2.40
C ASP A 340 -17.59 -20.87 -0.96
N GLY A 341 -18.48 -20.81 0.04
CA GLY A 341 -18.14 -20.77 1.46
C GLY A 341 -17.14 -21.87 1.89
N LYS A 342 -17.17 -23.04 1.25
CA LYS A 342 -16.16 -24.09 1.54
C LYS A 342 -14.73 -23.73 1.10
N ASP A 343 -14.60 -22.81 0.15
CA ASP A 343 -13.32 -22.34 -0.37
C ASP A 343 -12.75 -21.31 0.60
N PHE A 344 -13.57 -20.32 0.98
CA PHE A 344 -13.27 -19.25 1.93
C PHE A 344 -14.58 -18.84 2.61
N PHE A 345 -14.53 -18.49 3.90
CA PHE A 345 -15.70 -18.07 4.70
C PHE A 345 -16.69 -19.20 5.05
N ASN A 346 -17.95 -18.86 5.33
CA ASN A 346 -19.03 -19.83 5.52
C ASN A 346 -20.02 -19.74 4.35
N SER A 347 -20.78 -20.80 4.10
CA SER A 347 -21.72 -20.87 2.97
C SER A 347 -22.95 -19.98 3.11
N GLU A 348 -23.14 -19.29 4.23
CA GLU A 348 -24.22 -18.30 4.41
C GLU A 348 -23.84 -16.93 3.85
N ILE A 349 -22.54 -16.59 3.85
CA ILE A 349 -22.06 -15.28 3.41
C ILE A 349 -21.32 -15.32 2.07
N LEU A 350 -20.68 -16.43 1.71
CA LEU A 350 -20.11 -16.66 0.38
C LEU A 350 -20.76 -17.86 -0.29
N PHE A 351 -21.37 -17.64 -1.44
CA PHE A 351 -22.09 -18.69 -2.16
C PHE A 351 -22.08 -18.45 -3.68
N PRO A 352 -22.26 -19.51 -4.48
CA PRO A 352 -22.47 -19.38 -5.91
C PRO A 352 -23.79 -18.66 -6.22
N ILE A 353 -23.74 -17.68 -7.12
CA ILE A 353 -24.89 -16.99 -7.70
C ILE A 353 -25.42 -17.83 -8.86
N THR A 354 -26.70 -18.21 -8.76
CA THR A 354 -27.36 -19.14 -9.70
C THR A 354 -28.67 -18.62 -10.26
N ASN A 355 -29.22 -17.57 -9.64
CA ASN A 355 -30.46 -16.91 -10.01
C ASN A 355 -30.48 -15.48 -9.44
N ARG A 356 -31.50 -14.71 -9.82
CA ARG A 356 -31.69 -13.33 -9.38
C ARG A 356 -31.79 -13.17 -7.85
N ILE A 357 -32.39 -14.13 -7.13
CA ILE A 357 -32.53 -14.07 -5.67
C ILE A 357 -31.14 -14.17 -5.01
N THR A 358 -30.32 -15.11 -5.44
CA THR A 358 -28.94 -15.23 -4.95
C THR A 358 -28.08 -14.03 -5.35
N ALA A 359 -28.29 -13.47 -6.54
CA ALA A 359 -27.60 -12.25 -6.97
C ALA A 359 -27.96 -11.05 -6.09
N GLN A 360 -29.25 -10.86 -5.81
CA GLN A 360 -29.74 -9.81 -4.92
C GLN A 360 -29.13 -9.96 -3.51
N ARG A 361 -29.21 -11.15 -2.92
CA ARG A 361 -28.65 -11.42 -1.60
C ARG A 361 -27.15 -11.11 -1.52
N ALA A 362 -26.39 -11.42 -2.57
CA ALA A 362 -24.97 -11.13 -2.61
C ALA A 362 -24.69 -9.62 -2.56
N LEU A 363 -25.49 -8.81 -3.26
CA LEU A 363 -25.37 -7.36 -3.23
C LEU A 363 -25.87 -6.76 -1.91
N ASP A 364 -26.94 -7.31 -1.34
CA ASP A 364 -27.45 -6.91 -0.03
C ASP A 364 -26.35 -7.08 1.05
N ILE A 365 -25.61 -8.20 1.03
CA ILE A 365 -24.46 -8.43 1.94
C ILE A 365 -23.38 -7.36 1.79
N ILE A 366 -23.04 -6.99 0.55
CA ILE A 366 -22.00 -5.97 0.29
C ILE A 366 -22.43 -4.63 0.88
N VAL A 367 -23.66 -4.19 0.59
CA VAL A 367 -24.19 -2.91 1.08
C VAL A 367 -24.35 -2.92 2.61
N GLU A 368 -24.88 -3.99 3.19
CA GLU A 368 -25.11 -4.09 4.64
C GLU A 368 -23.82 -4.07 5.46
N GLN A 369 -22.73 -4.65 4.95
CA GLN A 369 -21.44 -4.71 5.65
C GLN A 369 -20.58 -3.45 5.43
N GLY A 370 -20.56 -2.92 4.20
CA GLY A 370 -19.80 -1.72 3.85
C GLY A 370 -20.39 -0.46 4.49
N GLU A 371 -21.48 0.05 3.91
CA GLU A 371 -22.07 1.33 4.35
C GLU A 371 -22.86 1.21 5.66
N GLY A 372 -23.21 -0.02 6.04
CA GLY A 372 -24.08 -0.31 7.17
C GLY A 372 -25.55 -0.02 6.85
N ASN A 373 -26.44 -0.88 7.33
CA ASN A 373 -27.75 -0.39 7.72
C ASN A 373 -27.52 0.53 8.94
N LEU A 374 -28.24 1.65 9.09
CA LEU A 374 -28.04 2.65 10.17
C LEU A 374 -28.06 2.08 11.62
N ASN A 375 -28.33 0.78 11.78
CA ASN A 375 -28.45 0.04 13.03
C ASN A 375 -27.45 -1.13 13.19
N ALA A 376 -26.48 -1.33 12.28
CA ALA A 376 -25.50 -2.42 12.37
C ALA A 376 -24.23 -1.96 13.13
N GLU A 377 -24.08 -2.37 14.39
CA GLU A 377 -22.95 -1.96 15.26
C GLU A 377 -21.57 -2.41 14.73
N ASP A 378 -21.52 -3.36 13.80
CA ASP A 378 -20.30 -3.96 13.23
C ASP A 378 -20.01 -3.53 11.77
N SER A 379 -20.67 -2.50 11.22
CA SER A 379 -20.39 -2.01 9.85
C SER A 379 -19.01 -1.36 9.72
N HIS A 380 -18.45 -1.30 8.51
CA HIS A 380 -17.15 -0.65 8.28
C HIS A 380 -17.17 0.81 8.75
N TYR A 381 -18.25 1.53 8.43
CA TYR A 381 -18.48 2.91 8.88
C TYR A 381 -18.37 3.08 10.40
N GLU A 382 -19.11 2.27 11.18
CA GLU A 382 -19.09 2.39 12.64
C GLU A 382 -17.74 1.96 13.22
N VAL A 383 -17.08 0.92 12.67
CA VAL A 383 -15.75 0.51 13.11
C VAL A 383 -14.71 1.62 12.87
N PHE A 384 -14.66 2.24 11.70
CA PHE A 384 -13.73 3.34 11.42
C PHE A 384 -14.03 4.58 12.27
N LYS A 385 -15.31 4.91 12.48
CA LYS A 385 -15.74 6.01 13.35
C LYS A 385 -15.38 5.77 14.81
N ASN A 386 -15.48 4.54 15.29
CA ASN A 386 -15.03 4.14 16.62
C ASN A 386 -13.50 4.24 16.75
N LEU A 387 -12.74 3.82 15.73
CA LEU A 387 -11.29 4.00 15.69
C LEU A 387 -10.90 5.49 15.67
N LEU A 388 -11.63 6.33 14.93
CA LEU A 388 -11.42 7.77 14.87
C LEU A 388 -11.69 8.47 16.20
N SER A 389 -12.72 8.02 16.92
CA SER A 389 -13.10 8.57 18.23
C SER A 389 -12.19 8.08 19.37
N GLY A 390 -11.46 6.98 19.15
CA GLY A 390 -10.51 6.40 20.09
C GLY A 390 -9.16 7.12 20.13
N PRO A 391 -8.26 6.72 21.04
CA PRO A 391 -6.90 7.25 21.06
C PRO A 391 -6.14 6.89 19.77
N PRO A 392 -5.22 7.76 19.29
CA PRO A 392 -4.48 7.48 18.08
C PRO A 392 -3.54 6.27 18.26
N CYS A 393 -3.41 5.47 17.21
CA CYS A 393 -2.46 4.34 17.19
C CYS A 393 -1.01 4.84 17.09
N ASP A 394 -0.07 4.09 17.65
CA ASP A 394 1.35 4.31 17.36
C ASP A 394 1.70 3.71 16.00
N VAL A 395 2.10 4.55 15.05
CA VAL A 395 2.36 4.17 13.65
C VAL A 395 3.82 4.44 13.26
N TYR A 396 4.31 3.67 12.29
CA TYR A 396 5.48 4.05 11.50
C TYR A 396 5.14 5.27 10.65
N ASN A 397 6.06 6.23 10.56
CA ASN A 397 5.90 7.43 9.73
C ASN A 397 6.12 7.08 8.25
N VAL A 398 5.25 6.29 7.65
CA VAL A 398 5.41 5.77 6.28
C VAL A 398 5.18 6.87 5.24
N ARG A 399 5.90 6.82 4.12
CA ARG A 399 5.76 7.78 3.01
C ARG A 399 4.34 7.72 2.42
N THR A 400 3.63 8.83 2.28
CA THR A 400 2.33 8.84 1.57
C THR A 400 2.49 8.57 0.07
N ASP A 401 1.57 7.80 -0.50
CA ASP A 401 1.50 7.40 -1.92
C ASP A 401 2.86 6.95 -2.49
N PRO A 402 3.50 5.92 -1.90
CA PRO A 402 4.76 5.44 -2.41
C PRO A 402 4.55 4.72 -3.75
N GLN A 403 5.42 5.02 -4.71
CA GLN A 403 5.54 4.28 -5.96
C GLN A 403 6.92 3.64 -5.98
N THR A 404 7.02 2.46 -6.60
CA THR A 404 8.30 1.76 -6.77
C THR A 404 9.35 2.65 -7.44
N GLU A 405 8.94 3.48 -8.41
CA GLU A 405 9.79 4.46 -9.09
C GLU A 405 10.47 5.44 -8.12
N HIS A 406 9.82 5.82 -7.02
CA HIS A 406 10.38 6.74 -6.01
C HIS A 406 11.67 6.20 -5.38
N TYR A 407 11.83 4.87 -5.32
CA TYR A 407 12.94 4.23 -4.63
C TYR A 407 14.09 3.83 -5.55
N LYS A 408 13.97 4.05 -6.87
CA LYS A 408 15.07 3.79 -7.82
C LYS A 408 16.35 4.52 -7.38
N PRO A 409 17.54 3.93 -7.56
CA PRO A 409 18.80 4.55 -7.14
C PRO A 409 19.04 5.97 -7.67
N ARG A 410 18.50 6.29 -8.86
CA ARG A 410 18.54 7.63 -9.45
C ARG A 410 17.65 8.66 -8.74
N ASN A 411 16.56 8.21 -8.12
CA ASN A 411 15.54 9.05 -7.49
C ASN A 411 15.69 9.12 -5.97
N TYR A 412 16.30 8.10 -5.35
CA TYR A 412 16.53 8.03 -3.92
C TYR A 412 17.81 7.25 -3.58
N PRO A 413 18.70 7.78 -2.71
CA PRO A 413 19.95 7.13 -2.34
C PRO A 413 19.68 5.89 -1.47
N ASN A 414 19.54 4.75 -2.14
CA ASN A 414 19.29 3.45 -1.54
C ASN A 414 20.41 2.48 -1.91
N PRO A 415 21.35 2.17 -1.00
CA PRO A 415 22.50 1.32 -1.27
C PRO A 415 22.08 -0.01 -1.93
N ARG A 416 22.73 -0.35 -3.04
CA ARG A 416 22.44 -1.55 -3.86
C ARG A 416 21.00 -1.65 -4.38
N GLY A 417 20.19 -0.59 -4.24
CA GLY A 417 18.78 -0.60 -4.64
C GLY A 417 17.89 -1.49 -3.78
N TYR A 418 18.25 -1.76 -2.51
CA TYR A 418 17.53 -2.73 -1.66
C TYR A 418 16.04 -2.44 -1.49
N ILE A 419 15.67 -1.22 -1.02
CA ILE A 419 14.27 -0.80 -0.88
C ILE A 419 13.50 -0.88 -2.21
N HIS A 420 14.07 -0.38 -3.32
CA HIS A 420 13.49 -0.53 -4.66
C HIS A 420 13.19 -1.99 -4.99
N GLN A 421 14.10 -2.89 -4.66
CA GLN A 421 13.90 -4.32 -4.91
C GLN A 421 12.85 -4.97 -4.00
N LEU A 422 12.73 -4.51 -2.74
CA LEU A 422 11.62 -4.91 -1.88
C LEU A 422 10.27 -4.45 -2.46
N CYS A 423 10.20 -3.23 -2.99
CA CYS A 423 8.99 -2.71 -3.63
C CYS A 423 8.62 -3.52 -4.88
N LEU A 424 9.58 -3.82 -5.77
CA LEU A 424 9.37 -4.71 -6.93
C LEU A 424 8.89 -6.10 -6.51
N SER A 425 9.51 -6.68 -5.46
CA SER A 425 9.10 -7.98 -4.91
C SER A 425 7.66 -7.95 -4.40
N PHE A 426 7.28 -6.86 -3.72
CA PHE A 426 5.93 -6.68 -3.21
C PHE A 426 4.91 -6.51 -4.34
N ASP A 427 5.18 -5.63 -5.32
CA ASP A 427 4.28 -5.38 -6.46
C ASP A 427 4.09 -6.64 -7.31
N ALA A 428 5.17 -7.39 -7.57
CA ALA A 428 5.09 -8.68 -8.25
C ALA A 428 4.26 -9.70 -7.46
N ALA A 429 4.42 -9.76 -6.13
CA ALA A 429 3.62 -10.65 -5.27
C ALA A 429 2.14 -10.25 -5.24
N TYR A 430 1.85 -8.95 -5.21
CA TYR A 430 0.50 -8.41 -5.23
C TYR A 430 -0.19 -8.72 -6.56
N CYS A 431 0.45 -8.43 -7.69
CA CYS A 431 -0.05 -8.78 -9.00
C CYS A 431 -0.22 -10.30 -9.18
N TYR A 432 0.69 -11.11 -8.62
CA TYR A 432 0.57 -12.56 -8.64
C TYR A 432 -0.62 -13.06 -7.83
N LEU A 433 -0.92 -12.43 -6.68
CA LEU A 433 -2.15 -12.70 -5.92
C LEU A 433 -3.39 -12.38 -6.76
N LEU A 434 -3.46 -11.18 -7.36
CA LEU A 434 -4.59 -10.76 -8.19
C LEU A 434 -4.83 -11.73 -9.35
N GLN A 435 -3.76 -12.11 -10.05
CA GLN A 435 -3.85 -13.09 -11.13
C GLN A 435 -4.26 -14.48 -10.62
N THR A 436 -3.81 -14.89 -9.43
CA THR A 436 -4.20 -16.18 -8.83
C THR A 436 -5.69 -16.20 -8.50
N ILE A 437 -6.23 -15.13 -7.90
CA ILE A 437 -7.67 -14.96 -7.63
C ILE A 437 -8.45 -14.97 -8.95
N GLU A 438 -8.00 -14.21 -9.95
CA GLU A 438 -8.60 -14.15 -11.29
C GLU A 438 -8.73 -15.55 -11.93
N GLN A 439 -7.72 -16.41 -11.78
CA GLN A 439 -7.73 -17.76 -12.34
C GLN A 439 -8.72 -18.71 -11.65
N VAL A 440 -9.18 -18.40 -10.43
CA VAL A 440 -10.20 -19.20 -9.76
C VAL A 440 -11.50 -19.19 -10.56
N TRP A 441 -11.92 -18.03 -11.06
CA TRP A 441 -13.11 -17.89 -11.93
C TRP A 441 -12.94 -18.47 -13.33
N ARG A 442 -11.75 -18.95 -13.68
CA ARG A 442 -11.43 -19.55 -14.99
C ARG A 442 -11.18 -21.05 -14.94
N THR A 443 -10.90 -21.59 -13.75
CA THR A 443 -10.43 -22.97 -13.59
C THR A 443 -11.53 -23.88 -13.05
N ASN A 444 -11.83 -24.96 -13.77
CA ASN A 444 -12.92 -25.90 -13.47
C ASN A 444 -12.49 -27.23 -12.81
N THR A 445 -11.21 -27.36 -12.37
CA THR A 445 -10.49 -28.52 -11.73
C THR A 445 -9.82 -29.55 -12.67
N PRO A 446 -8.68 -30.18 -12.28
CA PRO A 446 -8.06 -30.35 -10.93
C PRO A 446 -7.31 -29.14 -10.29
N GLY A 447 -6.89 -28.12 -11.04
CA GLY A 447 -5.99 -27.06 -10.54
C GLY A 447 -6.57 -26.05 -9.54
N ARG A 448 -7.89 -26.04 -9.32
CA ARG A 448 -8.58 -25.02 -8.51
C ARG A 448 -8.16 -25.03 -7.03
N LEU A 449 -8.05 -26.21 -6.40
CA LEU A 449 -7.68 -26.31 -4.98
C LEU A 449 -6.28 -25.72 -4.73
N THR A 450 -5.36 -25.88 -5.68
CA THR A 450 -4.03 -25.26 -5.61
C THR A 450 -4.12 -23.74 -5.65
N LEU A 451 -4.98 -23.17 -6.49
CA LEU A 451 -5.21 -21.71 -6.54
C LEU A 451 -5.73 -21.19 -5.20
N LEU A 452 -6.72 -21.86 -4.62
CA LEU A 452 -7.28 -21.47 -3.31
C LEU A 452 -6.22 -21.52 -2.21
N ARG A 453 -5.42 -22.59 -2.15
CA ARG A 453 -4.29 -22.67 -1.20
C ARG A 453 -3.27 -21.55 -1.44
N ASN A 454 -2.93 -21.28 -2.70
CA ASN A 454 -2.00 -20.22 -3.07
C ASN A 454 -2.48 -18.84 -2.62
N ILE A 455 -3.78 -18.52 -2.72
CA ILE A 455 -4.33 -17.21 -2.29
C ILE A 455 -3.97 -16.93 -0.82
N HIS A 456 -4.32 -17.84 0.09
CA HIS A 456 -4.00 -17.68 1.51
C HIS A 456 -2.49 -17.65 1.77
N SER A 457 -1.75 -18.52 1.10
CA SER A 457 -0.29 -18.60 1.18
C SER A 457 0.41 -17.31 0.73
N ILE A 458 -0.01 -16.69 -0.37
CA ILE A 458 0.59 -15.45 -0.87
C ILE A 458 0.31 -14.31 0.11
N MET A 459 -0.92 -14.16 0.58
CA MET A 459 -1.29 -13.10 1.54
C MET A 459 -0.51 -13.19 2.86
N SER A 460 -0.49 -14.37 3.46
CA SER A 460 0.08 -14.59 4.80
C SER A 460 1.59 -14.80 4.78
N SER A 461 2.09 -15.56 3.82
CA SER A 461 3.47 -16.06 3.80
C SER A 461 4.35 -15.32 2.80
N VAL A 462 3.84 -14.37 2.01
CA VAL A 462 4.64 -13.55 1.08
C VAL A 462 4.40 -12.06 1.29
N LEU A 463 3.17 -11.58 1.06
CA LEU A 463 2.84 -10.15 1.13
C LEU A 463 3.04 -9.56 2.52
N THR A 464 2.52 -10.22 3.56
CA THR A 464 2.64 -9.71 4.94
C THR A 464 4.10 -9.59 5.39
N PRO A 465 4.96 -10.62 5.24
CA PRO A 465 6.38 -10.47 5.56
C PRO A 465 7.09 -9.39 4.74
N LEU A 466 6.80 -9.26 3.44
CA LEU A 466 7.40 -8.20 2.61
C LEU A 466 6.96 -6.80 3.06
N ALA A 467 5.68 -6.61 3.38
CA ALA A 467 5.16 -5.36 3.93
C ALA A 467 5.81 -5.00 5.26
N GLU A 468 5.94 -5.98 6.16
CA GLU A 468 6.61 -5.80 7.45
C GLU A 468 8.09 -5.42 7.27
N ILE A 469 8.82 -6.06 6.34
CA ILE A 469 10.20 -5.66 6.05
C ILE A 469 10.24 -4.21 5.53
N LEU A 470 9.34 -3.84 4.61
CA LEU A 470 9.27 -2.49 4.02
C LEU A 470 9.05 -1.41 5.08
N VAL A 471 8.07 -1.56 5.98
CA VAL A 471 7.79 -0.55 7.02
C VAL A 471 8.90 -0.41 8.06
N HIS A 472 9.81 -1.39 8.18
CA HIS A 472 11.00 -1.24 9.02
C HIS A 472 12.14 -0.47 8.33
N GLN A 473 12.07 -0.20 7.03
CA GLN A 473 13.12 0.54 6.31
C GLN A 473 12.96 2.05 6.51
N GLU A 474 13.66 2.59 7.51
CA GLU A 474 13.78 4.04 7.73
C GLU A 474 14.50 4.70 6.54
N LEU A 475 13.93 5.78 6.03
CA LEU A 475 14.40 6.56 4.91
C LEU A 475 15.23 7.75 5.39
N THR A 476 16.11 8.26 4.54
CA THR A 476 16.82 9.53 4.80
C THR A 476 15.91 10.75 4.63
N LEU A 477 14.74 10.56 4.03
CA LEU A 477 13.69 11.58 3.88
C LEU A 477 12.97 11.79 5.20
N LYS A 478 12.54 13.02 5.48
CA LYS A 478 11.76 13.36 6.67
C LYS A 478 10.36 13.81 6.29
N GLY A 479 9.39 13.45 7.13
CA GLY A 479 8.01 13.89 7.00
C GLY A 479 7.82 15.33 7.49
N PRO A 480 6.61 15.88 7.36
CA PRO A 480 6.26 17.21 7.87
C PRO A 480 6.49 17.38 9.38
N ASP A 481 6.47 16.29 10.13
CA ASP A 481 6.73 16.22 11.56
C ASP A 481 8.23 16.22 11.92
N GLY A 482 9.12 16.30 10.92
CA GLY A 482 10.57 16.31 11.09
C GLY A 482 11.18 14.95 11.44
N LYS A 483 10.36 13.88 11.54
CA LYS A 483 10.82 12.51 11.76
C LYS A 483 11.16 11.86 10.42
N PHE A 484 12.08 10.89 10.45
CA PHE A 484 12.39 10.12 9.27
C PHE A 484 11.17 9.34 8.79
N LEU A 485 10.98 9.30 7.48
CA LEU A 485 9.94 8.51 6.85
C LEU A 485 10.36 7.04 6.83
N HIS A 486 9.39 6.14 6.66
CA HIS A 486 9.62 4.73 6.42
C HIS A 486 9.14 4.35 5.00
N ALA A 487 9.79 3.36 4.39
CA ALA A 487 9.27 2.74 3.18
C ALA A 487 7.98 1.96 3.51
N ALA A 488 7.24 1.57 2.49
CA ALA A 488 6.00 0.83 2.64
C ALA A 488 5.58 0.18 1.30
N PRO A 489 4.66 -0.79 1.33
CA PRO A 489 4.02 -1.37 0.13
C PRO A 489 3.55 -0.33 -0.90
N CYS A 490 3.95 -0.49 -2.16
CA CYS A 490 3.56 0.46 -3.21
C CYS A 490 2.25 0.09 -3.92
N PHE A 491 1.89 -1.20 -3.92
CA PHE A 491 0.69 -1.72 -4.59
C PHE A 491 0.61 -1.31 -6.07
N ASN A 492 1.75 -1.15 -6.74
CA ASN A 492 1.74 -0.81 -8.15
C ASN A 492 1.40 -2.06 -8.99
N TYR A 493 0.88 -1.80 -10.18
CA TYR A 493 0.89 -2.80 -11.25
C TYR A 493 2.33 -3.27 -11.51
N TYR A 494 2.49 -4.52 -11.90
CA TYR A 494 3.77 -5.11 -12.31
C TYR A 494 3.57 -5.98 -13.55
N PRO A 495 4.43 -5.89 -14.59
CA PRO A 495 5.67 -5.10 -14.65
C PRO A 495 5.46 -3.65 -15.10
N MET A 496 6.33 -2.75 -14.62
CA MET A 496 6.39 -1.35 -15.04
C MET A 496 7.73 -1.08 -15.74
N VAL A 497 7.69 -0.43 -16.91
CA VAL A 497 8.88 0.00 -17.66
C VAL A 497 8.88 1.53 -17.69
N ASN A 498 9.89 2.14 -17.05
CA ASN A 498 10.02 3.60 -16.95
C ASN A 498 8.75 4.33 -16.41
N GLY A 499 8.04 3.70 -15.47
CA GLY A 499 6.80 4.26 -14.91
C GLY A 499 5.56 4.04 -15.78
N ILE A 500 5.68 3.31 -16.88
CA ILE A 500 4.56 2.94 -17.77
C ILE A 500 4.27 1.44 -17.58
N ALA A 501 2.99 1.08 -17.47
CA ALA A 501 2.59 -0.32 -17.36
C ALA A 501 2.93 -1.08 -18.65
N ALA A 502 3.68 -2.18 -18.50
CA ALA A 502 3.94 -3.10 -19.59
C ALA A 502 2.79 -4.12 -19.74
N PRO A 503 2.75 -4.91 -20.83
CA PRO A 503 1.72 -5.93 -21.01
C PRO A 503 1.69 -6.97 -19.87
N ALA A 504 0.49 -7.46 -19.57
CA ALA A 504 0.27 -8.47 -18.54
C ALA A 504 1.06 -9.76 -18.78
N LEU A 505 1.78 -10.20 -17.76
CA LEU A 505 2.55 -11.44 -17.80
C LEU A 505 1.64 -12.66 -17.64
N SER A 506 1.97 -13.77 -18.29
CA SER A 506 1.30 -15.04 -18.02
C SER A 506 1.57 -15.53 -16.58
N PRO A 507 0.76 -16.45 -16.03
CA PRO A 507 0.96 -16.98 -14.68
C PRO A 507 2.35 -17.53 -14.38
N ARG A 508 2.99 -18.18 -15.35
CA ARG A 508 4.36 -18.68 -15.20
C ARG A 508 5.38 -17.55 -15.21
N GLN A 509 5.22 -16.58 -16.10
CA GLN A 509 6.13 -15.43 -16.19
C GLN A 509 6.05 -14.56 -14.93
N LEU A 510 4.85 -14.31 -14.41
CA LEU A 510 4.67 -13.51 -13.19
C LEU A 510 5.21 -14.23 -11.94
N HIS A 511 5.03 -15.54 -11.84
CA HIS A 511 5.66 -16.36 -10.79
C HIS A 511 7.19 -16.31 -10.87
N GLN A 512 7.76 -16.46 -12.07
CA GLN A 512 9.21 -16.38 -12.29
C GLN A 512 9.75 -14.99 -11.95
N ALA A 513 9.04 -13.94 -12.34
CA ALA A 513 9.39 -12.57 -12.00
C ALA A 513 9.39 -12.37 -10.47
N LEU A 514 8.36 -12.82 -9.76
CA LEU A 514 8.31 -12.77 -8.29
C LEU A 514 9.51 -13.49 -7.66
N VAL A 515 9.87 -14.68 -8.14
CA VAL A 515 11.05 -15.42 -7.66
C VAL A 515 12.33 -14.62 -7.87
N GLU A 516 12.51 -14.02 -9.06
CA GLU A 516 13.70 -13.23 -9.37
C GLU A 516 13.76 -11.93 -8.57
N GLU A 517 12.65 -11.22 -8.36
CA GLU A 517 12.67 -9.99 -7.55
C GLU A 517 12.98 -10.26 -6.08
N VAL A 518 12.43 -11.31 -5.47
CA VAL A 518 12.77 -11.68 -4.08
C VAL A 518 14.25 -12.10 -3.97
N LYS A 519 14.77 -12.82 -4.98
CA LYS A 519 16.19 -13.17 -5.07
C LYS A 519 17.07 -11.92 -5.22
N ASN A 520 16.64 -10.94 -6.03
CA ASN A 520 17.33 -9.68 -6.21
C ASN A 520 17.30 -8.84 -4.92
N ALA A 521 16.19 -8.80 -4.20
CA ALA A 521 16.09 -8.16 -2.89
C ALA A 521 17.05 -8.80 -1.87
N LEU A 522 17.12 -10.14 -1.83
CA LEU A 522 18.06 -10.86 -0.98
C LEU A 522 19.53 -10.57 -1.34
N ALA A 523 19.84 -10.44 -2.64
CA ALA A 523 21.18 -10.09 -3.12
C ALA A 523 21.54 -8.61 -2.84
N ALA A 524 20.57 -7.71 -2.95
CA ALA A 524 20.71 -6.29 -2.65
C ALA A 524 20.76 -5.99 -1.15
N PHE A 525 20.37 -6.94 -0.30
CA PHE A 525 20.32 -6.78 1.15
C PHE A 525 21.61 -6.15 1.69
N PRO A 526 21.52 -5.02 2.43
CA PRO A 526 22.68 -4.29 2.89
C PRO A 526 23.43 -5.14 3.92
N THR A 527 24.55 -5.73 3.49
CA THR A 527 25.48 -6.39 4.40
C THR A 527 26.29 -5.34 5.14
N ARG A 528 25.69 -4.60 6.07
CA ARG A 528 26.49 -4.09 7.18
C ARG A 528 26.78 -5.31 8.04
N ARG A 529 27.94 -5.93 7.79
CA ARG A 529 28.54 -6.81 8.80
C ARG A 529 28.72 -5.93 10.03
N ASP A 530 27.96 -6.15 11.08
CA ASP A 530 28.61 -6.17 12.37
C ASP A 530 28.86 -7.64 12.70
N PRO A 531 30.08 -8.16 12.45
CA PRO A 531 30.38 -9.57 12.69
C PRO A 531 30.35 -9.93 14.18
N ASN A 532 30.03 -9.00 15.08
CA ASN A 532 30.13 -9.23 16.51
C ASN A 532 29.04 -8.48 17.30
N MET A 533 27.76 -8.81 17.07
CA MET A 533 26.63 -8.43 17.96
C MET A 533 26.95 -8.68 19.44
N LYS A 534 27.78 -9.70 19.73
CA LYS A 534 28.35 -9.94 21.06
C LYS A 534 29.21 -8.76 21.55
N THR A 535 30.14 -8.26 20.75
CA THR A 535 30.97 -7.09 21.10
C THR A 535 30.14 -5.82 21.24
N GLU A 536 29.15 -5.60 20.38
CA GLU A 536 28.28 -4.43 20.50
C GLU A 536 27.42 -4.51 21.76
N ALA A 537 26.83 -5.68 22.05
CA ALA A 537 26.11 -5.94 23.30
C ALA A 537 27.00 -5.76 24.55
N ILE A 538 28.27 -6.20 24.51
CA ILE A 538 29.25 -5.94 25.58
C ILE A 538 29.50 -4.43 25.73
N ASN A 539 29.66 -3.70 24.64
CA ASN A 539 29.84 -2.24 24.67
C ASN A 539 28.59 -1.52 25.23
N VAL A 540 27.39 -2.00 24.92
CA VAL A 540 26.14 -1.47 25.48
C VAL A 540 26.03 -1.78 26.97
N ALA A 541 26.30 -3.02 27.39
CA ALA A 541 26.32 -3.40 28.79
C ALA A 541 27.28 -2.52 29.61
N LYS A 542 28.46 -2.23 29.06
CA LYS A 542 29.44 -1.32 29.67
C LYS A 542 28.90 0.11 29.80
N LYS A 543 28.32 0.68 28.73
CA LYS A 543 27.71 2.02 28.76
C LYS A 543 26.57 2.12 29.78
N VAL A 544 25.73 1.08 29.88
CA VAL A 544 24.66 0.99 30.89
C VAL A 544 25.23 0.92 32.29
N SER A 545 26.30 0.14 32.50
CA SER A 545 26.99 0.07 33.79
C SER A 545 27.58 1.43 34.20
N ASP A 546 28.28 2.11 33.29
CA ASP A 546 28.89 3.43 33.54
C ASP A 546 27.81 4.47 33.90
N ALA A 547 26.69 4.46 33.16
CA ALA A 547 25.55 5.32 33.44
C ALA A 547 24.89 5.02 34.79
N ALA A 548 24.81 3.73 35.17
CA ALA A 548 24.27 3.30 36.46
C ALA A 548 25.17 3.77 37.61
N ASP A 549 26.49 3.68 37.45
CA ASP A 549 27.47 4.17 38.42
C ASP A 549 27.31 5.67 38.67
N ARG A 550 27.12 6.46 37.61
CA ARG A 550 26.85 7.90 37.75
C ARG A 550 25.51 8.19 38.39
N ALA A 551 24.43 7.54 37.95
CA ALA A 551 23.10 7.73 38.52
C ALA A 551 23.07 7.38 40.02
N ALA A 552 23.79 6.33 40.43
CA ALA A 552 23.94 5.94 41.83
C ALA A 552 24.67 7.01 42.65
N ILE A 553 25.74 7.61 42.12
CA ILE A 553 26.45 8.73 42.77
C ILE A 553 25.51 9.92 42.97
N VAL A 554 24.75 10.29 41.94
CA VAL A 554 23.78 11.41 41.98
C VAL A 554 22.68 11.15 42.98
N ALA A 555 22.04 9.97 42.93
CA ALA A 555 20.96 9.61 43.84
C ALA A 555 21.43 9.60 45.30
N LYS A 556 22.64 9.10 45.57
CA LYS A 556 23.23 9.07 46.92
C LYS A 556 23.57 10.49 47.42
N ALA A 557 24.09 11.36 46.55
CA ALA A 557 24.35 12.75 46.89
C ALA A 557 23.05 13.52 47.18
N ALA A 558 22.03 13.34 46.34
CA ALA A 558 20.72 13.94 46.49
C ALA A 558 20.00 13.48 47.76
N ALA A 559 20.01 12.17 48.06
CA ALA A 559 19.43 11.62 49.28
C ALA A 559 20.11 12.18 50.54
N LYS A 560 21.44 12.31 50.53
CA LYS A 560 22.22 12.86 51.65
C LYS A 560 21.92 14.34 51.89
N ASP A 561 21.88 15.15 50.82
CA ASP A 561 21.56 16.59 50.91
C ASP A 561 20.12 16.81 51.39
N THR A 562 19.17 16.00 50.88
CA THR A 562 17.76 16.05 51.29
C THR A 562 17.59 15.66 52.76
N ALA A 563 18.26 14.60 53.22
CA ALA A 563 18.24 14.19 54.62
C ALA A 563 18.83 15.26 55.55
N GLN A 564 19.91 15.94 55.13
CA GLN A 564 20.51 17.03 55.87
C GLN A 564 19.58 18.24 55.97
N LYS A 565 19.00 18.68 54.84
CA LYS A 565 18.01 19.76 54.80
C LYS A 565 16.77 19.45 55.64
N ALA A 566 16.28 18.19 55.61
CA ALA A 566 15.16 17.76 56.45
C ALA A 566 15.51 17.83 57.95
N ALA A 567 16.72 17.43 58.34
CA ALA A 567 17.20 17.53 59.72
C ALA A 567 17.32 18.99 60.18
N ASP A 568 17.87 19.87 59.33
CA ASP A 568 18.02 21.30 59.62
C ASP A 568 16.66 21.99 59.70
N THR A 569 15.73 21.66 58.80
CA THR A 569 14.36 22.21 58.78
C THR A 569 13.56 21.73 59.99
N LYS A 570 13.70 20.46 60.39
CA LYS A 570 13.09 19.91 61.62
C LYS A 570 13.62 20.65 62.85
N LYS A 571 14.93 20.91 62.91
CA LYS A 571 15.54 21.67 64.00
C LYS A 571 14.99 23.10 64.10
N THR A 572 14.76 23.77 62.95
CA THR A 572 14.10 25.09 62.92
C THR A 572 12.62 25.03 63.28
N ALA A 573 11.89 24.00 62.85
CA ALA A 573 10.48 23.81 63.18
C ALA A 573 10.30 23.53 64.68
N ASP A 574 11.15 22.68 65.27
CA ASP A 574 11.17 22.38 66.71
C ASP A 574 11.52 23.64 67.52
N ALA A 575 12.46 24.45 67.05
CA ALA A 575 12.79 25.74 67.67
C ALA A 575 11.65 26.77 67.57
N ALA A 576 10.94 26.82 66.44
CA ALA A 576 9.78 27.67 66.24
C ALA A 576 8.59 27.23 67.11
N ASN A 577 8.29 25.93 67.19
CA ASN A 577 7.27 25.39 68.09
C ASN A 577 7.57 25.66 69.56
N LYS A 578 8.84 25.56 69.96
CA LYS A 578 9.28 25.91 71.32
C LYS A 578 9.14 27.41 71.63
N ALA A 579 9.19 28.27 70.62
CA ALA A 579 8.92 29.71 70.76
C ALA A 579 7.42 30.05 70.80
N VAL A 580 6.56 29.21 70.20
CA VAL A 580 5.08 29.32 70.27
C VAL A 580 4.55 28.90 71.65
N ASN A 581 5.21 27.94 72.31
CA ASN A 581 4.90 27.48 73.67
C ASN A 581 6.12 27.68 74.60
N PRO A 582 6.42 28.93 75.04
CA PRO A 582 7.36 29.11 76.13
C PRO A 582 6.75 28.44 77.38
N GLY A 583 7.58 27.84 78.24
CA GLY A 583 7.11 27.28 79.51
C GLY A 583 6.28 28.31 80.31
N PRO A 584 5.49 27.86 81.31
CA PRO A 584 4.32 28.57 81.84
C PRO A 584 4.47 29.99 82.43
N ASP A 585 5.63 30.66 82.33
CA ASP A 585 5.96 31.89 83.06
C ASP A 585 6.43 33.11 82.20
N ASP A 586 6.20 33.17 80.88
CA ASP A 586 6.48 34.41 80.09
C ASP A 586 5.24 34.98 79.35
N PRO A 587 4.66 36.12 79.78
CA PRO A 587 3.43 36.68 79.23
C PRO A 587 3.61 37.72 78.10
N ARG A 588 4.75 37.77 77.38
CA ARG A 588 5.05 38.89 76.44
C ARG A 588 4.86 38.67 74.93
N LEU A 589 3.95 37.80 74.48
CA LEU A 589 3.64 37.67 73.03
C LEU A 589 2.17 38.01 72.73
N SER A 590 1.97 39.04 71.90
CA SER A 590 0.65 39.47 71.41
C SER A 590 -0.02 38.36 70.58
N THR A 591 -1.36 38.39 70.50
CA THR A 591 -2.17 37.39 69.78
C THR A 591 -1.74 37.26 68.30
N GLU A 592 -1.37 38.37 67.66
CA GLU A 592 -0.85 38.40 66.29
C GLU A 592 0.51 37.71 66.14
N ALA A 593 1.41 37.85 67.12
CA ALA A 593 2.71 37.17 67.09
C ALA A 593 2.56 35.65 67.22
N LYS A 594 1.55 35.18 67.97
CA LYS A 594 1.22 33.75 68.06
C LYS A 594 0.67 33.20 66.75
N VAL A 595 -0.24 33.93 66.08
CA VAL A 595 -0.78 33.53 64.77
C VAL A 595 0.33 33.44 63.72
N ALA A 596 1.17 34.46 63.60
CA ALA A 596 2.28 34.48 62.64
C ALA A 596 3.30 33.34 62.89
N ALA A 597 3.58 33.03 64.16
CA ALA A 597 4.47 31.93 64.52
C ALA A 597 3.84 30.56 64.23
N THR A 598 2.52 30.41 64.34
CA THR A 598 1.79 29.19 64.02
C THR A 598 1.72 28.94 62.51
N GLU A 599 1.46 29.97 61.71
CA GLU A 599 1.51 29.89 60.24
C GLU A 599 2.90 29.53 59.74
N LYS A 600 3.95 30.13 60.34
CA LYS A 600 5.33 29.79 60.04
C LYS A 600 5.65 28.34 60.40
N ALA A 601 5.23 27.86 61.58
CA ALA A 601 5.41 26.48 61.99
C ALA A 601 4.70 25.49 61.04
N ALA A 602 3.49 25.81 60.56
CA ALA A 602 2.78 25.00 59.58
C ALA A 602 3.48 24.97 58.20
N ALA A 603 3.99 26.11 57.75
CA ALA A 603 4.77 26.19 56.50
C ALA A 603 6.10 25.42 56.59
N ASP A 604 6.79 25.49 57.73
CA ASP A 604 8.02 24.75 57.96
C ASP A 604 7.76 23.24 58.12
N ALA A 605 6.65 22.83 58.76
CA ALA A 605 6.22 21.44 58.83
C ALA A 605 5.91 20.84 57.45
N LYS A 606 5.25 21.61 56.56
CA LYS A 606 5.00 21.20 55.17
C LYS A 606 6.30 21.01 54.38
N LYS A 607 7.30 21.89 54.57
CA LYS A 607 8.63 21.72 53.96
C LYS A 607 9.33 20.45 54.44
N VAL A 608 9.16 20.07 55.71
CA VAL A 608 9.72 18.81 56.25
C VAL A 608 9.06 17.60 55.61
N THR A 609 7.74 17.59 55.42
CA THR A 609 7.04 16.48 54.75
C THR A 609 7.43 16.34 53.29
N ASP A 610 7.55 17.46 52.56
CA ASP A 610 7.95 17.46 51.15
C ASP A 610 9.39 16.97 50.98
N ALA A 611 10.30 17.36 51.88
CA ALA A 611 11.68 16.88 51.89
C ALA A 611 11.78 15.38 52.24
N ALA A 612 10.96 14.89 53.16
CA ALA A 612 10.92 13.47 53.52
C ALA A 612 10.41 12.59 52.36
N ALA A 613 9.38 13.03 51.63
CA ALA A 613 8.87 12.34 50.44
C ALA A 613 9.95 12.23 49.34
N ALA A 614 10.64 13.34 49.07
CA ALA A 614 11.74 13.38 48.10
C ALA A 614 12.92 12.46 48.45
N SER A 615 13.25 12.31 49.75
CA SER A 615 14.29 11.39 50.23
C SER A 615 13.91 9.91 50.06
N SER A 616 12.64 9.59 50.31
CA SER A 616 12.08 8.24 50.10
C SER A 616 12.09 7.86 48.62
N GLU A 617 11.68 8.78 47.75
CA GLU A 617 11.69 8.60 46.29
C GLU A 617 13.12 8.36 45.77
N ALA A 618 14.10 9.19 46.19
CA ALA A 618 15.51 9.01 45.84
C ALA A 618 16.09 7.65 46.30
N SER A 619 15.67 7.14 47.45
CA SER A 619 16.12 5.85 47.99
C SER A 619 15.53 4.64 47.22
N SER A 620 14.25 4.71 46.86
CA SER A 620 13.59 3.69 46.02
C SER A 620 14.21 3.63 44.62
N ILE A 621 14.52 4.79 44.06
CA ILE A 621 15.25 4.94 42.81
C ILE A 621 16.64 4.30 42.88
N PHE A 622 17.41 4.56 43.94
CA PHE A 622 18.75 3.98 44.13
C PHE A 622 18.71 2.44 44.14
N ALA A 623 17.73 1.85 44.83
CA ALA A 623 17.54 0.40 44.83
C ALA A 623 17.24 -0.15 43.43
N THR A 624 16.48 0.59 42.63
CA THR A 624 16.17 0.23 41.23
C THR A 624 17.41 0.27 40.35
N VAL A 625 18.26 1.30 40.49
CA VAL A 625 19.53 1.42 39.76
C VAL A 625 20.46 0.26 40.07
N GLU A 626 20.60 -0.12 41.35
CA GLU A 626 21.45 -1.24 41.77
C GLU A 626 20.94 -2.60 41.26
N GLU A 627 19.63 -2.83 41.25
CA GLU A 627 19.05 -4.06 40.68
C GLU A 627 19.32 -4.17 39.17
N ILE A 628 19.23 -3.06 38.44
CA ILE A 628 19.54 -3.04 37.00
C ILE A 628 21.02 -3.23 36.75
N ARG A 629 21.89 -2.59 37.53
CA ARG A 629 23.34 -2.78 37.50
C ARG A 629 23.68 -4.25 37.66
N LYS A 630 23.12 -4.89 38.70
CA LYS A 630 23.32 -6.31 38.99
C LYS A 630 22.90 -7.19 37.80
N ARG A 631 21.68 -7.02 37.28
CA ARG A 631 21.19 -7.77 36.13
C ARG A 631 22.01 -7.54 34.86
N THR A 632 22.51 -6.32 34.66
CA THR A 632 23.35 -6.00 33.49
C THR A 632 24.70 -6.70 33.58
N GLY A 633 25.30 -6.73 34.77
CA GLY A 633 26.51 -7.51 35.04
C GLY A 633 26.30 -9.02 34.83
N GLU A 634 25.19 -9.58 35.31
CA GLU A 634 24.83 -10.99 35.09
C GLU A 634 24.69 -11.32 33.59
N LEU A 635 24.05 -10.43 32.81
CA LEU A 635 23.90 -10.60 31.36
C LEU A 635 25.24 -10.45 30.62
N GLN A 636 26.11 -9.54 31.05
CA GLN A 636 27.45 -9.38 30.46
C GLN A 636 28.30 -10.63 30.68
N VAL A 637 28.33 -11.16 31.90
CA VAL A 637 29.02 -12.42 32.23
C VAL A 637 28.42 -13.57 31.41
N ALA A 638 27.10 -13.63 31.25
CA ALA A 638 26.46 -14.62 30.39
C ALA A 638 26.91 -14.51 28.92
N LEU A 639 27.08 -13.31 28.36
CA LEU A 639 27.62 -13.16 26.98
C LEU A 639 29.07 -13.61 26.86
N GLU A 640 29.88 -13.38 27.88
CA GLU A 640 31.30 -13.73 27.91
C GLU A 640 31.50 -15.24 28.08
N VAL A 641 30.66 -15.91 28.87
CA VAL A 641 30.79 -17.32 29.29
C VAL A 641 30.01 -18.31 28.40
N THR A 642 28.93 -17.90 27.72
CA THR A 642 28.04 -18.85 27.02
C THR A 642 28.34 -19.06 25.53
N GLY A 643 28.05 -20.28 25.05
CA GLY A 643 27.87 -20.62 23.63
C GLY A 643 26.40 -20.59 23.18
N ALA A 644 25.55 -19.83 23.87
CA ALA A 644 24.13 -19.67 23.53
C ALA A 644 23.94 -18.82 22.26
N ASP A 645 22.76 -18.89 21.63
CA ASP A 645 22.40 -18.03 20.50
C ASP A 645 22.56 -16.55 20.89
N HIS A 646 23.66 -15.96 20.43
CA HIS A 646 24.06 -14.60 20.77
C HIS A 646 23.00 -13.56 20.38
N ASN A 647 22.06 -13.88 19.49
CA ASN A 647 21.01 -12.97 19.05
C ASN A 647 19.96 -12.70 20.13
N ASP A 648 19.48 -13.73 20.82
CA ASP A 648 18.46 -13.59 21.87
C ASP A 648 19.03 -12.97 23.15
N LEU A 649 20.30 -13.25 23.45
CA LEU A 649 20.97 -12.63 24.59
C LEU A 649 21.26 -11.15 24.32
N ALA A 650 21.69 -10.78 23.10
CA ALA A 650 21.84 -9.39 22.69
C ALA A 650 20.50 -8.63 22.73
N ALA A 651 19.39 -9.26 22.31
CA ALA A 651 18.05 -8.66 22.37
C ALA A 651 17.63 -8.28 23.81
N ARG A 652 17.89 -9.18 24.76
CA ARG A 652 17.60 -8.93 26.20
C ARG A 652 18.42 -7.77 26.74
N ILE A 653 19.70 -7.68 26.38
CA ILE A 653 20.54 -6.53 26.74
C ILE A 653 20.02 -5.24 26.12
N GLY A 654 19.65 -5.24 24.84
CA GLY A 654 19.09 -4.07 24.17
C GLY A 654 17.81 -3.57 24.86
N GLN A 655 16.88 -4.47 25.20
CA GLN A 655 15.67 -4.12 25.95
C GLN A 655 15.98 -3.57 27.35
N GLN A 656 16.93 -4.18 28.04
CA GLN A 656 17.33 -3.72 29.37
C GLN A 656 17.99 -2.35 29.32
N ALA A 657 18.81 -2.07 28.30
CA ALA A 657 19.40 -0.76 28.05
C ALA A 657 18.34 0.32 27.79
N LEU A 658 17.29 0.00 27.03
CA LEU A 658 16.16 0.91 26.80
C LEU A 658 15.42 1.24 28.10
N ARG A 659 15.06 0.23 28.89
CA ARG A 659 14.38 0.42 30.19
C ARG A 659 15.23 1.25 31.15
N PHE A 660 16.52 0.95 31.21
CA PHE A 660 17.47 1.68 32.03
C PHE A 660 17.59 3.14 31.60
N ALA A 661 17.62 3.42 30.29
CA ALA A 661 17.69 4.78 29.79
C ALA A 661 16.45 5.60 30.19
N ASP A 662 15.24 5.04 30.04
CA ASP A 662 13.99 5.70 30.44
C ASP A 662 13.96 6.01 31.94
N GLN A 663 14.38 5.05 32.77
CA GLN A 663 14.47 5.24 34.22
C GLN A 663 15.52 6.31 34.58
N THR A 664 16.69 6.30 33.93
CA THR A 664 17.77 7.27 34.21
C THR A 664 17.38 8.70 33.83
N VAL A 665 16.59 8.89 32.78
CA VAL A 665 16.03 10.21 32.43
C VAL A 665 15.12 10.73 33.55
N ALA A 666 14.24 9.88 34.11
CA ALA A 666 13.40 10.26 35.25
C ALA A 666 14.24 10.66 36.48
N ILE A 667 15.34 9.93 36.75
CA ILE A 667 16.28 10.24 37.85
C ILE A 667 16.95 11.59 37.64
N ALA A 668 17.44 11.85 36.44
CA ALA A 668 18.10 13.11 36.11
C ALA A 668 17.14 14.30 36.26
N GLU A 669 15.85 14.12 35.95
CA GLU A 669 14.86 15.16 36.14
C GLU A 669 14.66 15.50 37.63
N VAL A 670 14.61 14.49 38.51
CA VAL A 670 14.56 14.68 39.97
C VAL A 670 15.82 15.40 40.47
N ALA A 671 17.01 14.95 40.04
CA ALA A 671 18.29 15.55 40.41
C ALA A 671 18.40 17.02 39.97
N ARG A 672 17.87 17.36 38.79
CA ARG A 672 17.80 18.73 38.28
C ARG A 672 16.93 19.62 39.15
N ARG A 673 15.77 19.14 39.61
CA ARG A 673 14.90 19.87 40.56
C ARG A 673 15.60 20.12 41.90
N MET A 674 16.54 19.27 42.29
CA MET A 674 17.30 19.38 43.54
C MET A 674 18.59 20.20 43.43
N GLY A 675 18.95 20.69 42.24
CA GLY A 675 20.12 21.57 42.03
C GLY A 675 21.40 20.88 41.53
N PHE A 676 21.37 19.57 41.28
CA PHE A 676 22.50 18.79 40.74
C PHE A 676 22.55 18.82 39.20
N LYS A 677 22.60 20.02 38.62
CA LYS A 677 22.45 20.19 37.16
C LYS A 677 23.51 19.48 36.32
N ALA A 678 24.79 19.64 36.66
CA ALA A 678 25.90 19.08 35.86
C ALA A 678 25.88 17.54 35.86
N ASP A 679 25.57 16.92 37.00
CA ASP A 679 25.52 15.47 37.11
C ASP A 679 24.25 14.89 36.47
N ALA A 680 23.11 15.61 36.55
CA ALA A 680 21.90 15.26 35.82
C ALA A 680 22.12 15.27 34.30
N GLU A 681 22.82 16.29 33.77
CA GLU A 681 23.17 16.38 32.35
C GLU A 681 24.17 15.30 31.90
N ALA A 682 25.06 14.84 32.79
CA ALA A 682 25.95 13.71 32.50
C ALA A 682 25.16 12.39 32.44
N ALA A 683 24.26 12.16 33.41
CA ALA A 683 23.41 10.98 33.46
C ALA A 683 22.47 10.90 32.24
N GLU A 684 21.88 12.01 31.80
CA GLU A 684 21.05 12.05 30.58
C GLU A 684 21.86 11.75 29.31
N ARG A 685 23.08 12.28 29.20
CA ARG A 685 23.97 12.00 28.05
C ARG A 685 24.30 10.52 27.95
N GLU A 686 24.62 9.89 29.07
CA GLU A 686 24.95 8.46 29.11
C GLU A 686 23.70 7.58 28.94
N ALA A 687 22.56 7.97 29.50
CA ALA A 687 21.26 7.32 29.25
C ALA A 687 20.87 7.39 27.77
N LYS A 688 21.06 8.54 27.13
CA LYS A 688 20.87 8.69 25.68
C LYS A 688 21.81 7.77 24.89
N ALA A 689 23.09 7.70 25.25
CA ALA A 689 24.04 6.82 24.59
C ALA A 689 23.70 5.32 24.76
N ALA A 690 23.20 4.92 25.94
CA ALA A 690 22.69 3.57 26.20
C ALA A 690 21.42 3.27 25.39
N ARG A 691 20.49 4.24 25.31
CA ARG A 691 19.28 4.16 24.48
C ARG A 691 19.63 3.97 23.01
N ASP A 692 20.47 4.85 22.46
CA ASP A 692 20.88 4.85 21.06
C ASP A 692 21.52 3.50 20.68
N ALA A 693 22.33 2.95 21.58
CA ALA A 693 22.98 1.66 21.35
C ALA A 693 22.04 0.46 21.54
N GLY A 694 21.10 0.51 22.49
CA GLY A 694 20.03 -0.48 22.61
C GLY A 694 19.11 -0.51 21.38
N ILE A 695 18.80 0.66 20.81
CA ILE A 695 18.09 0.78 19.51
C ILE A 695 18.91 0.14 18.40
N GLN A 696 20.23 0.38 18.36
CA GLN A 696 21.11 -0.19 17.35
C GLN A 696 21.13 -1.72 17.37
N ILE A 697 21.27 -2.34 18.56
CA ILE A 697 21.20 -3.80 18.72
C ILE A 697 19.86 -4.35 18.23
N HIS A 698 18.76 -3.68 18.55
CA HIS A 698 17.44 -4.09 18.07
C HIS A 698 17.34 -4.02 16.55
N ARG A 699 17.86 -2.95 15.93
CA ARG A 699 17.94 -2.79 14.48
C ARG A 699 18.79 -3.87 13.81
N ASP A 700 19.93 -4.23 14.39
CA ASP A 700 20.80 -5.26 13.80
C ASP A 700 20.23 -6.67 13.95
N ARG A 701 19.59 -6.99 15.08
CA ARG A 701 18.78 -8.21 15.20
C ARG A 701 17.67 -8.24 14.17
N GLN A 702 16.96 -7.13 13.98
CA GLN A 702 15.89 -7.04 12.99
C GLN A 702 16.44 -7.33 11.59
N ARG A 703 17.60 -6.80 11.21
CA ARG A 703 18.26 -7.12 9.93
C ARG A 703 18.60 -8.60 9.76
N VAL A 704 19.05 -9.29 10.81
CA VAL A 704 19.29 -10.74 10.76
C VAL A 704 17.99 -11.49 10.48
N ILE A 705 16.91 -11.11 11.17
CA ILE A 705 15.57 -11.68 10.97
C ILE A 705 15.08 -11.39 9.55
N GLU A 706 15.17 -10.15 9.06
CA GLU A 706 14.76 -9.75 7.70
C GLU A 706 15.45 -10.58 6.62
N LYS A 707 16.79 -10.72 6.71
CA LYS A 707 17.54 -11.52 5.74
C LYS A 707 17.13 -12.99 5.77
N ALA A 708 16.95 -13.57 6.96
CA ALA A 708 16.49 -14.94 7.12
C ALA A 708 15.07 -15.11 6.57
N THR A 709 14.18 -14.14 6.79
CA THR A 709 12.83 -14.09 6.24
C THR A 709 12.87 -14.06 4.72
N LEU A 710 13.64 -13.18 4.07
CA LEU A 710 13.78 -13.14 2.61
C LEU A 710 14.29 -14.47 2.04
N ALA A 711 15.24 -15.13 2.69
CA ALA A 711 15.72 -16.44 2.26
C ALA A 711 14.63 -17.53 2.37
N ARG A 712 13.85 -17.53 3.46
CA ARG A 712 12.71 -18.44 3.64
C ARG A 712 11.61 -18.16 2.61
N LEU A 713 11.30 -16.89 2.36
CA LEU A 713 10.36 -16.46 1.32
C LEU A 713 10.76 -17.00 -0.05
N LEU A 714 12.02 -16.80 -0.44
CA LEU A 714 12.52 -17.29 -1.72
C LEU A 714 12.40 -18.82 -1.85
N SER A 715 12.76 -19.55 -0.79
CA SER A 715 12.61 -21.01 -0.75
C SER A 715 11.15 -21.43 -0.84
N TYR A 716 10.25 -20.73 -0.15
CA TYR A 716 8.83 -21.00 -0.13
C TYR A 716 8.18 -20.76 -1.49
N ILE A 717 8.46 -19.64 -2.14
CA ILE A 717 7.90 -19.29 -3.46
C ILE A 717 8.35 -20.33 -4.51
N LYS A 718 9.61 -20.78 -4.46
CA LYS A 718 10.14 -21.80 -5.37
C LYS A 718 9.56 -23.20 -5.13
N GLY A 719 9.38 -23.58 -3.87
CA GLY A 719 9.04 -24.96 -3.50
C GLY A 719 7.55 -25.22 -3.29
N SER A 720 6.77 -24.20 -2.89
CA SER A 720 5.41 -24.37 -2.38
C SER A 720 4.35 -23.57 -3.16
N LEU A 721 4.72 -22.49 -3.84
CA LEU A 721 3.80 -21.76 -4.73
C LEU A 721 3.97 -22.26 -6.16
N ALA A 722 3.09 -23.15 -6.62
CA ALA A 722 3.05 -23.55 -8.01
C ALA A 722 2.37 -22.45 -8.86
N PRO A 723 2.88 -22.10 -10.06
CA PRO A 723 2.21 -21.16 -10.95
C PRO A 723 0.82 -21.70 -11.32
N PRO A 724 -0.21 -20.84 -11.41
CA PRO A 724 -1.49 -21.21 -11.98
C PRO A 724 -1.32 -21.88 -13.34
N PRO A 725 -2.10 -22.91 -13.68
CA PRO A 725 -2.11 -23.43 -15.05
C PRO A 725 -2.45 -22.29 -16.01
N SER A 726 -1.67 -22.13 -17.08
CA SER A 726 -2.07 -21.26 -18.19
C SER A 726 -3.32 -21.87 -18.80
N THR A 727 -4.46 -21.22 -18.62
CA THR A 727 -5.68 -21.57 -19.34
C THR A 727 -5.51 -21.12 -20.80
N THR A 728 -4.79 -21.88 -21.61
CA THR A 728 -5.23 -22.01 -23.00
C THR A 728 -6.57 -22.74 -22.92
N PRO A 729 -7.67 -22.18 -23.44
CA PRO A 729 -8.90 -22.95 -23.53
C PRO A 729 -8.57 -24.24 -24.29
N SER A 730 -8.96 -25.38 -23.73
CA SER A 730 -8.99 -26.62 -24.50
C SER A 730 -9.78 -26.32 -25.76
N ALA A 731 -9.12 -26.46 -26.91
CA ALA A 731 -9.74 -26.34 -28.23
C ALA A 731 -10.96 -27.25 -28.37
#